data_AF-A0A2M8JS64-F1
#
_entry.id   AF-A0A2M8JS64-F1
#
_cell.length_a   1.000
_cell.length_b   1.000
_cell.length_c   1.000
_cell.angle_alpha   90.00
_cell.angle_beta   90.00
_cell.angle_gamma   90.00
#
_symmetry.space_group_name_H-M   'P 1'
#
loop_
_entity.id
_entity.type
_entity.pdbx_description
1 polymer ?
#
loop_
_entity_poly.entity_id
_entity_poly.type
_entity_poly.pdbx_seq_one_letter_code
_entity_poly.pdbx_strand_id
1 'polypeptide(L)'
;MSDNKHSKLRREQALEYHSSGRPGKIEVIPTKEAKTQRDLSLAYSPGVAEPCKEIKDNPENIYKYTAKGNLVGVITNGTAVLGLGDIGPEASKPVMEGKAVLFKIFADIDVFDIEINEKDPEKFVQIVKSLEPTFGGINLEDIKAPECFYIEQQLKEQMNIPVMHDDQHGTAIISSAAMLNALELQKKRIDKVRFVINGAGAAAMACINLYVALGARYENFIVFDKDGVLHEGRTDLGKGREKFAVKKSDWTLAKAMKDADVFLGLSVGNVVSQDMVKSMAKNPIVFAMANPDPEITYEEAVAVRKDIIMATGRSDYPNQVNNVLGFPYIFRGALDVRATQINEAMKLAAVRALAELAKTAVPDIVNLAYNQNNMSFGPLYIIPKPLDPRLLCTIAPAVAKAAIESGVAQKNIANWDGYVLELNKRLGLDNQLFRVVSNKARRDPKRLVFAEADNLKILKAATIIYDEGIAYPILLGDPEKINRIAEANSIDLSDLPIIDPRSDAMEAKREFYGELFFKKRQRKGFNHHESLKVMKDRNHFGCMMVETGDADAMLSGLTKNYAEAIRPALQIIGTEEGVKKIAGMYLLLTKKGPLFLADTTVNFHPTAEELADITQMVAKEVRSFNLTPRVAMLSYSNFGSSDSAEARLVAEATRILKQRDPNLIVDGEMQGSLAFNKEILRDNYPFSDLVEQEVNVLMFPNLTAGNVAYNLLKEVGGADAIGPILLGLKKPVHVLQLGSSVRNIINMALVAVVDAQMKTRVDTAEEVQRSSWWKSRKKNKKTTNQL
;
A
#
# COMPACT_ATOMS: atom_id res chain seq x y z
N MET A 1 -22.68 12.72 18.90
CA MET A 1 -21.46 12.74 19.75
C MET A 1 -20.36 11.78 19.25
N SER A 2 -20.66 10.74 18.47
CA SER A 2 -19.68 9.80 17.90
C SER A 2 -18.77 10.40 16.83
N ASP A 3 -19.30 11.21 15.91
CA ASP A 3 -18.51 11.77 14.79
C ASP A 3 -17.40 12.71 15.26
N ASN A 4 -17.64 13.45 16.34
CA ASN A 4 -16.67 14.36 16.92
C ASN A 4 -15.51 13.62 17.63
N LYS A 5 -15.76 12.41 18.15
CA LYS A 5 -14.72 11.52 18.71
C LYS A 5 -13.86 10.90 17.61
N HIS A 6 -14.46 10.42 16.52
CA HIS A 6 -13.70 9.85 15.38
C HIS A 6 -12.86 10.90 14.63
N SER A 7 -13.32 12.15 14.55
CA SER A 7 -12.54 13.25 13.98
C SER A 7 -11.32 13.61 14.85
N LYS A 8 -11.51 13.66 16.17
CA LYS A 8 -10.42 13.94 17.12
C LYS A 8 -9.34 12.84 17.13
N LEU A 9 -9.74 11.58 17.07
CA LEU A 9 -8.82 10.43 16.98
C LEU A 9 -8.00 10.49 15.68
N ARG A 10 -8.62 10.81 14.54
CA ARG A 10 -7.92 10.96 13.25
C ARG A 10 -6.91 12.11 13.26
N ARG A 11 -7.22 13.22 13.92
CA ARG A 11 -6.27 14.33 14.11
C ARG A 11 -5.06 13.89 14.94
N GLU A 12 -5.29 13.23 16.07
CA GLU A 12 -4.20 12.77 16.95
C GLU A 12 -3.31 11.74 16.24
N GLN A 13 -3.90 10.79 15.50
CA GLN A 13 -3.16 9.85 14.66
C GLN A 13 -2.32 10.54 13.58
N ALA A 14 -2.87 11.55 12.90
CA ALA A 14 -2.12 12.30 11.88
C ALA A 14 -0.94 13.06 12.49
N LEU A 15 -1.10 13.66 13.67
CA LEU A 15 -0.01 14.36 14.36
C LEU A 15 1.04 13.39 14.91
N GLU A 16 0.62 12.26 15.50
CA GLU A 16 1.52 11.20 15.96
C GLU A 16 2.33 10.62 14.78
N TYR A 17 1.69 10.40 13.63
CA TYR A 17 2.37 9.94 12.41
C TYR A 17 3.51 10.86 11.96
N HIS A 18 3.37 12.18 12.07
CA HIS A 18 4.40 13.14 11.66
C HIS A 18 5.48 13.39 12.73
N SER A 19 5.20 13.08 14.00
CA SER A 19 6.08 13.40 15.13
C SER A 19 6.81 12.19 15.71
N SER A 20 6.28 10.99 15.54
CA SER A 20 6.82 9.77 16.14
C SER A 20 8.14 9.34 15.46
N GLY A 21 9.13 8.91 16.27
CA GLY A 21 10.44 8.50 15.76
C GLY A 21 11.27 9.70 15.29
N ARG A 22 11.60 9.74 13.99
CA ARG A 22 12.25 10.88 13.34
C ARG A 22 11.14 11.81 12.79
N PRO A 23 11.05 13.07 13.23
CA PRO A 23 10.02 13.99 12.73
C PRO A 23 10.07 14.21 11.22
N GLY A 24 8.90 14.43 10.63
CA GLY A 24 8.74 14.55 9.17
C GLY A 24 8.57 13.19 8.48
N LYS A 25 8.48 13.20 7.16
CA LYS A 25 8.20 11.98 6.37
C LYS A 25 9.32 11.56 5.42
N ILE A 26 10.39 12.34 5.37
CA ILE A 26 11.49 12.14 4.41
C ILE A 26 12.85 12.14 5.11
N GLU A 27 13.81 11.46 4.48
CA GLU A 27 15.21 11.50 4.87
C GLU A 27 16.12 11.38 3.64
N VAL A 28 17.34 11.91 3.75
CA VAL A 28 18.37 11.78 2.72
C VAL A 28 19.34 10.68 3.15
N ILE A 29 19.48 9.66 2.30
CA ILE A 29 20.34 8.50 2.56
C ILE A 29 21.40 8.41 1.45
N PRO A 30 22.70 8.26 1.79
CA PRO A 30 23.74 8.00 0.80
C PRO A 30 23.47 6.70 0.01
N THR A 31 23.67 6.74 -1.31
CA THR A 31 23.48 5.58 -2.20
C THR A 31 24.76 4.78 -2.44
N LYS A 32 25.93 5.33 -2.05
CA LYS A 32 27.26 4.72 -2.17
C LYS A 32 27.84 4.45 -0.78
N GLU A 33 28.76 3.50 -0.71
CA GLU A 33 29.52 3.26 0.51
C GLU A 33 30.30 4.51 0.92
N ALA A 34 30.40 4.75 2.23
CA ALA A 34 31.07 5.90 2.81
C ALA A 34 31.73 5.53 4.15
N LYS A 35 32.19 4.27 4.28
CA LYS A 35 32.63 3.69 5.55
C LYS A 35 34.16 3.69 5.71
N THR A 36 34.90 3.70 4.61
CA THR A 36 36.36 3.65 4.61
C THR A 36 36.99 4.96 4.14
N GLN A 37 38.28 5.16 4.43
CA GLN A 37 39.05 6.28 3.86
C GLN A 37 39.00 6.27 2.33
N ARG A 38 39.05 5.07 1.71
CA ARG A 38 38.92 4.92 0.27
C ARG A 38 37.54 5.41 -0.20
N ASP A 39 36.47 5.00 0.45
CA ASP A 39 35.11 5.43 0.10
C ASP A 39 34.97 6.95 0.18
N LEU A 40 35.46 7.57 1.27
CA LEU A 40 35.45 9.01 1.45
C LEU A 40 36.31 9.73 0.40
N SER A 41 37.45 9.15 0.01
CA SER A 41 38.30 9.70 -1.05
C SER A 41 37.66 9.63 -2.44
N LEU A 42 36.68 8.75 -2.65
CA LEU A 42 35.89 8.66 -3.88
C LEU A 42 34.64 9.53 -3.83
N ALA A 43 33.91 9.51 -2.71
CA ALA A 43 32.70 10.29 -2.50
C ALA A 43 32.99 11.79 -2.36
N TYR A 44 34.20 12.16 -1.92
CA TYR A 44 34.66 13.53 -1.74
C TYR A 44 36.08 13.70 -2.27
N SER A 45 36.83 14.67 -1.74
CA SER A 45 38.18 14.97 -2.17
C SER A 45 39.16 13.81 -1.90
N PRO A 46 40.06 13.49 -2.85
CA PRO A 46 40.22 14.14 -4.15
C PRO A 46 39.34 13.57 -5.28
N GLY A 47 38.75 12.37 -5.13
CA GLY A 47 38.10 11.62 -6.21
C GLY A 47 36.88 12.31 -6.83
N VAL A 48 36.11 13.07 -6.04
CA VAL A 48 34.95 13.85 -6.54
C VAL A 48 35.35 14.90 -7.59
N ALA A 49 36.63 15.29 -7.67
CA ALA A 49 37.09 16.22 -8.69
C ALA A 49 36.97 15.65 -10.11
N GLU A 50 37.07 14.33 -10.30
CA GLU A 50 37.01 13.69 -11.61
C GLU A 50 35.61 13.81 -12.25
N PRO A 51 34.49 13.41 -11.61
CA PRO A 51 33.17 13.65 -12.18
C PRO A 51 32.87 15.15 -12.38
N CYS A 52 33.42 16.06 -11.54
CA CYS A 52 33.28 17.51 -11.77
C CYS A 52 33.98 17.97 -13.06
N LYS A 53 35.19 17.48 -13.34
CA LYS A 53 35.91 17.77 -14.61
C LYS A 53 35.14 17.21 -15.81
N GLU A 54 34.67 15.96 -15.71
CA GLU A 54 33.88 15.31 -16.75
C GLU A 54 32.57 16.05 -17.07
N ILE A 55 31.91 16.63 -16.06
CA ILE A 55 30.70 17.46 -16.24
C ILE A 55 31.05 18.83 -16.81
N LYS A 56 32.18 19.43 -16.39
CA LYS A 56 32.66 20.69 -16.96
C LYS A 56 32.97 20.55 -18.45
N ASP A 57 33.58 19.44 -18.85
CA ASP A 57 33.95 19.16 -20.23
C ASP A 57 32.74 18.77 -21.08
N ASN A 58 31.79 18.02 -20.50
CA ASN A 58 30.52 17.70 -21.13
C ASN A 58 29.35 17.81 -20.13
N PRO A 59 28.54 18.88 -20.17
CA PRO A 59 27.43 19.08 -19.24
C PRO A 59 26.43 17.92 -19.18
N GLU A 60 26.26 17.14 -20.24
CA GLU A 60 25.36 15.97 -20.26
C GLU A 60 25.76 14.87 -19.28
N ASN A 61 27.03 14.81 -18.90
CA ASN A 61 27.53 13.86 -17.91
C ASN A 61 26.93 14.08 -16.52
N ILE A 62 26.26 15.21 -16.26
CA ILE A 62 25.55 15.45 -15.00
C ILE A 62 24.51 14.35 -14.74
N TYR A 63 23.86 13.83 -15.78
CA TYR A 63 22.88 12.75 -15.66
C TYR A 63 23.51 11.36 -15.46
N LYS A 64 24.83 11.24 -15.66
CA LYS A 64 25.58 10.00 -15.47
C LYS A 64 26.17 9.92 -14.06
N TYR A 65 26.73 11.02 -13.57
CA TYR A 65 27.51 11.04 -12.33
C TYR A 65 26.78 11.65 -11.14
N THR A 66 25.54 12.14 -11.31
CA THR A 66 24.74 12.74 -10.23
C THR A 66 23.32 12.17 -10.19
N ALA A 67 22.58 12.50 -9.13
CA ALA A 67 21.18 12.11 -8.96
C ALA A 67 20.20 12.88 -9.85
N LYS A 68 20.63 13.91 -10.61
CA LYS A 68 19.76 14.80 -11.41
C LYS A 68 18.71 14.03 -12.22
N GLY A 69 19.11 12.94 -12.89
CA GLY A 69 18.21 12.17 -13.76
C GLY A 69 17.05 11.46 -13.06
N ASN A 70 17.04 11.39 -11.73
CA ASN A 70 15.96 10.80 -10.94
C ASN A 70 15.37 11.76 -9.89
N LEU A 71 15.85 13.00 -9.84
CA LEU A 71 15.53 13.96 -8.78
C LEU A 71 14.52 15.00 -9.28
N VAL A 72 13.39 15.12 -8.60
CA VAL A 72 12.35 16.13 -8.87
C VAL A 72 12.30 17.16 -7.75
N GLY A 73 12.17 18.44 -8.11
CA GLY A 73 11.88 19.50 -7.16
C GLY A 73 10.38 19.68 -7.01
N VAL A 74 9.81 19.42 -5.82
CA VAL A 74 8.42 19.79 -5.50
C VAL A 74 8.45 21.20 -4.92
N ILE A 75 7.95 22.18 -5.67
CA ILE A 75 8.14 23.60 -5.35
C ILE A 75 6.80 24.28 -5.13
N THR A 76 6.69 25.02 -4.02
CA THR A 76 5.52 25.81 -3.65
C THR A 76 5.91 27.14 -3.00
N ASN A 77 4.99 28.09 -2.91
CA ASN A 77 5.06 29.22 -1.98
C ASN A 77 3.97 29.20 -0.90
N GLY A 78 3.19 28.11 -0.81
CA GLY A 78 2.16 27.90 0.20
C GLY A 78 0.95 28.83 0.08
N THR A 79 0.69 29.38 -1.11
CA THR A 79 -0.39 30.37 -1.32
C THR A 79 -1.76 29.76 -1.63
N ALA A 80 -1.83 28.46 -1.93
CA ALA A 80 -3.08 27.76 -2.20
C ALA A 80 -3.05 26.30 -1.69
N VAL A 81 -2.66 26.09 -0.43
CA VAL A 81 -2.47 24.75 0.13
C VAL A 81 -3.82 24.07 0.36
N LEU A 82 -4.13 23.05 -0.43
CA LEU A 82 -5.39 22.29 -0.35
C LEU A 82 -6.61 23.24 -0.34
N GLY A 83 -7.56 23.04 0.60
CA GLY A 83 -8.66 23.97 0.87
C GLY A 83 -8.37 25.03 1.94
N LEU A 84 -7.12 25.16 2.39
CA LEU A 84 -6.72 26.07 3.48
C LEU A 84 -6.33 27.46 2.98
N GLY A 85 -6.02 27.59 1.69
CA GLY A 85 -5.62 28.86 1.07
C GLY A 85 -4.17 29.23 1.35
N ASP A 86 -3.92 30.53 1.50
CA ASP A 86 -2.58 31.09 1.76
C ASP A 86 -2.21 30.93 3.24
N ILE A 87 -1.53 29.83 3.55
CA ILE A 87 -1.03 29.51 4.91
C ILE A 87 0.48 29.70 5.05
N GLY A 88 1.13 30.14 3.97
CA GLY A 88 2.57 30.38 3.92
C GLY A 88 3.41 29.12 3.66
N PRO A 89 4.69 29.32 3.30
CA PRO A 89 5.59 28.24 2.92
C PRO A 89 5.83 27.23 4.05
N GLU A 90 6.05 27.66 5.29
CA GLU A 90 6.36 26.76 6.40
C GLU A 90 5.21 25.79 6.71
N ALA A 91 3.97 26.28 6.67
CA ALA A 91 2.78 25.47 6.94
C ALA A 91 2.44 24.53 5.76
N SER A 92 2.96 24.81 4.55
CA SER A 92 2.80 23.95 3.38
C SER A 92 3.71 22.71 3.41
N LYS A 93 4.83 22.77 4.16
CA LYS A 93 5.87 21.73 4.18
C LYS A 93 5.34 20.30 4.39
N PRO A 94 4.42 20.03 5.34
CA PRO A 94 3.87 18.68 5.48
C PRO A 94 3.19 18.19 4.20
N VAL A 95 2.54 19.04 3.42
CA VAL A 95 1.92 18.61 2.14
C VAL A 95 3.00 18.27 1.11
N MET A 96 4.06 19.07 1.02
CA MET A 96 5.17 18.86 0.08
C MET A 96 5.98 17.59 0.40
N GLU A 97 6.29 17.34 1.68
CA GLU A 97 6.87 16.05 2.10
C GLU A 97 5.95 14.88 1.75
N GLY A 98 4.63 15.08 1.83
CA GLY A 98 3.63 14.10 1.39
C GLY A 98 3.77 13.78 -0.09
N LYS A 99 3.89 14.79 -0.95
CA LYS A 99 4.13 14.61 -2.39
C LYS A 99 5.43 13.88 -2.67
N ALA A 100 6.50 14.21 -1.94
CA ALA A 100 7.78 13.52 -2.03
C ALA A 100 7.65 12.01 -1.75
N VAL A 101 6.91 11.64 -0.69
CA VAL A 101 6.61 10.22 -0.39
C VAL A 101 5.86 9.56 -1.54
N LEU A 102 4.85 10.22 -2.12
CA LEU A 102 4.06 9.65 -3.22
C LEU A 102 4.92 9.42 -4.48
N PHE A 103 5.77 10.36 -4.85
CA PHE A 103 6.76 10.18 -5.94
C PHE A 103 7.65 8.97 -5.69
N LYS A 104 8.17 8.83 -4.47
CA LYS A 104 9.09 7.74 -4.13
C LYS A 104 8.40 6.38 -4.15
N ILE A 105 7.23 6.24 -3.53
CA ILE A 105 6.56 4.93 -3.40
C ILE A 105 5.90 4.45 -4.69
N PHE A 106 5.44 5.36 -5.56
CA PHE A 106 4.71 5.00 -6.77
C PHE A 106 5.57 4.96 -8.03
N ALA A 107 6.70 5.67 -8.04
CA ALA A 107 7.52 5.82 -9.25
C ALA A 107 9.03 5.74 -9.01
N ASP A 108 9.49 5.46 -7.78
CA ASP A 108 10.91 5.46 -7.41
C ASP A 108 11.63 6.76 -7.82
N ILE A 109 10.94 7.90 -7.65
CA ILE A 109 11.49 9.23 -7.93
C ILE A 109 11.95 9.84 -6.62
N ASP A 110 13.19 10.33 -6.60
CA ASP A 110 13.74 11.05 -5.46
C ASP A 110 13.26 12.50 -5.52
N VAL A 111 12.96 13.08 -4.37
CA VAL A 111 12.37 14.43 -4.30
C VAL A 111 13.06 15.27 -3.24
N PHE A 112 13.30 16.53 -3.59
CA PHE A 112 13.41 17.60 -2.59
C PHE A 112 12.19 18.49 -2.67
N ASP A 113 11.52 18.66 -1.54
CA ASP A 113 10.53 19.68 -1.31
C ASP A 113 11.20 21.03 -1.04
N ILE A 114 10.74 22.08 -1.73
CA ILE A 114 11.27 23.43 -1.63
C ILE A 114 10.12 24.42 -1.45
N GLU A 115 9.99 24.93 -0.23
CA GLU A 115 9.02 25.97 0.11
C GLU A 115 9.67 27.36 -0.03
N ILE A 116 9.28 28.11 -1.07
CA ILE A 116 9.83 29.43 -1.39
C ILE A 116 9.00 30.52 -0.71
N ASN A 117 9.63 31.31 0.15
CA ASN A 117 9.02 32.50 0.75
C ASN A 117 9.09 33.73 -0.18
N GLU A 118 8.46 33.64 -1.35
CA GLU A 118 8.33 34.72 -2.33
C GLU A 118 6.96 34.65 -3.01
N LYS A 119 6.26 35.79 -3.04
CA LYS A 119 4.91 35.92 -3.61
C LYS A 119 4.90 36.64 -4.94
N ASP A 120 5.98 37.35 -5.29
CA ASP A 120 6.17 37.95 -6.60
C ASP A 120 6.43 36.84 -7.64
N PRO A 121 5.57 36.70 -8.67
CA PRO A 121 5.68 35.61 -9.63
C PRO A 121 6.93 35.70 -10.51
N GLU A 122 7.45 36.90 -10.81
CA GLU A 122 8.66 37.05 -11.62
C GLU A 122 9.90 36.61 -10.84
N LYS A 123 10.00 37.05 -9.58
CA LYS A 123 11.09 36.63 -8.69
C LYS A 123 11.01 35.14 -8.37
N PHE A 124 9.81 34.60 -8.17
CA PHE A 124 9.61 33.17 -7.99
C PHE A 124 10.14 32.38 -9.19
N VAL A 125 9.82 32.79 -10.42
CA VAL A 125 10.36 32.18 -11.65
C VAL A 125 11.89 32.25 -11.68
N GLN A 126 12.48 33.40 -11.34
CA GLN A 126 13.95 33.55 -11.31
C GLN A 126 14.61 32.59 -10.31
N ILE A 127 14.02 32.43 -9.13
CA ILE A 127 14.51 31.49 -8.10
C ILE A 127 14.46 30.06 -8.64
N VAL A 128 13.30 29.62 -9.13
CA VAL A 128 13.12 28.23 -9.61
C VAL A 128 14.02 27.93 -10.80
N LYS A 129 14.12 28.85 -11.76
CA LYS A 129 15.02 28.70 -12.92
C LYS A 129 16.47 28.52 -12.48
N SER A 130 16.92 29.25 -11.46
CA SER A 130 18.28 29.15 -10.94
C SER A 130 18.60 27.78 -10.32
N LEU A 131 17.57 26.99 -9.97
CA LEU A 131 17.68 25.64 -9.43
C LEU A 131 17.71 24.55 -10.52
N GLU A 132 17.53 24.90 -11.80
CA GLU A 132 17.52 23.96 -12.92
C GLU A 132 18.69 22.96 -12.91
N PRO A 133 19.96 23.33 -12.60
CA PRO A 133 21.07 22.38 -12.60
C PRO A 133 20.86 21.18 -11.67
N THR A 134 20.19 21.35 -10.54
CA THR A 134 19.97 20.31 -9.52
C THR A 134 18.97 19.25 -9.96
N PHE A 135 17.87 19.68 -10.60
CA PHE A 135 16.69 18.84 -10.79
C PHE A 135 16.60 18.26 -12.21
N GLY A 136 16.09 17.04 -12.34
CA GLY A 136 15.70 16.43 -13.60
C GLY A 136 14.28 16.80 -14.04
N GLY A 137 13.49 17.41 -13.15
CA GLY A 137 12.16 17.95 -13.43
C GLY A 137 11.62 18.77 -12.24
N ILE A 138 10.64 19.63 -12.49
CA ILE A 138 10.02 20.50 -11.48
C ILE A 138 8.52 20.24 -11.43
N ASN A 139 8.02 19.91 -10.24
CA ASN A 139 6.60 19.82 -9.94
C ASN A 139 6.17 21.06 -9.13
N LEU A 140 5.36 21.92 -9.75
CA LEU A 140 4.78 23.08 -9.06
C LEU A 140 3.50 22.66 -8.32
N GLU A 141 3.35 23.11 -7.08
CA GLU A 141 2.27 22.67 -6.19
C GLU A 141 1.70 23.82 -5.36
N ASP A 142 0.38 23.84 -5.15
CA ASP A 142 -0.30 24.72 -4.18
C ASP A 142 0.02 26.23 -4.37
N ILE A 143 0.09 26.69 -5.63
CA ILE A 143 0.31 28.09 -6.00
C ILE A 143 -1.01 28.71 -6.46
N LYS A 144 -1.39 29.85 -5.88
CA LYS A 144 -2.66 30.52 -6.19
C LYS A 144 -2.75 31.00 -7.65
N ALA A 145 -3.98 31.05 -8.15
CA ALA A 145 -4.30 31.69 -9.42
C ALA A 145 -4.56 33.21 -9.22
N PRO A 146 -4.23 34.07 -10.21
CA PRO A 146 -3.75 33.74 -11.55
C PRO A 146 -2.22 33.55 -11.69
N GLU A 147 -1.44 33.78 -10.62
CA GLU A 147 0.03 33.78 -10.66
C GLU A 147 0.61 32.44 -11.12
N CYS A 148 0.00 31.33 -10.71
CA CYS A 148 0.42 29.98 -11.11
C CYS A 148 0.47 29.75 -12.63
N PHE A 149 -0.40 30.40 -13.42
CA PHE A 149 -0.38 30.30 -14.88
C PHE A 149 0.85 30.97 -15.48
N TYR A 150 1.15 32.19 -15.01
CA TYR A 150 2.32 32.94 -15.45
C TYR A 150 3.60 32.19 -15.08
N ILE A 151 3.70 31.72 -13.83
CA ILE A 151 4.86 31.00 -13.31
C ILE A 151 5.12 29.75 -14.14
N GLU A 152 4.10 28.91 -14.35
CA GLU A 152 4.26 27.69 -15.14
C GLU A 152 4.67 28.00 -16.59
N GLN A 153 3.99 28.93 -17.24
CA GLN A 153 4.29 29.28 -18.62
C GLN A 153 5.75 29.76 -18.76
N GLN A 154 6.18 30.68 -17.89
CA GLN A 154 7.54 31.21 -17.95
C GLN A 154 8.60 30.15 -17.66
N LEU A 155 8.37 29.26 -16.69
CA LEU A 155 9.33 28.18 -16.41
C LEU A 155 9.41 27.17 -17.55
N LYS A 156 8.29 26.82 -18.19
CA LYS A 156 8.28 25.95 -19.37
C LYS A 156 8.99 26.56 -20.59
N GLU A 157 8.92 27.87 -20.75
CA GLU A 157 9.60 28.59 -21.85
C GLU A 157 11.09 28.76 -21.60
N GLN A 158 11.51 28.85 -20.33
CA GLN A 158 12.88 29.24 -19.96
C GLN A 158 13.78 28.09 -19.48
N MET A 159 13.22 26.94 -19.13
CA MET A 159 13.97 25.78 -18.62
C MET A 159 14.06 24.65 -19.65
N ASN A 160 15.08 23.80 -19.55
CA ASN A 160 15.29 22.64 -20.42
C ASN A 160 14.94 21.29 -19.76
N ILE A 161 14.19 21.34 -18.66
CA ILE A 161 13.71 20.18 -17.89
C ILE A 161 12.19 20.23 -17.80
N PRO A 162 11.50 19.10 -17.63
CA PRO A 162 10.05 19.07 -17.59
C PRO A 162 9.53 19.81 -16.35
N VAL A 163 8.68 20.81 -16.60
CA VAL A 163 7.92 21.54 -15.58
C VAL A 163 6.44 21.23 -15.74
N MET A 164 5.78 20.90 -14.63
CA MET A 164 4.33 20.66 -14.59
C MET A 164 3.76 21.16 -13.27
N HIS A 165 2.64 21.86 -13.35
CA HIS A 165 1.82 22.18 -12.18
C HIS A 165 0.77 21.08 -11.94
N ASP A 166 0.85 20.37 -10.81
CA ASP A 166 0.01 19.19 -10.56
C ASP A 166 -1.48 19.56 -10.36
N ASP A 167 -1.77 20.61 -9.58
CA ASP A 167 -3.17 21.05 -9.35
C ASP A 167 -3.92 21.40 -10.64
N GLN A 168 -3.19 21.86 -11.66
CA GLN A 168 -3.74 22.16 -12.97
C GLN A 168 -3.84 20.90 -13.83
N HIS A 169 -2.68 20.35 -14.20
CA HIS A 169 -2.62 19.32 -15.23
C HIS A 169 -2.89 17.91 -14.68
N GLY A 170 -2.52 17.64 -13.42
CA GLY A 170 -2.86 16.38 -12.75
C GLY A 170 -4.38 16.21 -12.71
N THR A 171 -5.09 17.20 -12.16
CA THR A 171 -6.56 17.21 -12.13
C THR A 171 -7.16 17.05 -13.53
N ALA A 172 -6.66 17.81 -14.52
CA ALA A 172 -7.15 17.75 -15.90
C ALA A 172 -7.00 16.37 -16.54
N ILE A 173 -5.85 15.72 -16.37
CA ILE A 173 -5.56 14.41 -16.96
C ILE A 173 -6.47 13.34 -16.37
N ILE A 174 -6.59 13.27 -15.04
CA ILE A 174 -7.42 12.23 -14.39
C ILE A 174 -8.89 12.47 -14.69
N SER A 175 -9.34 13.72 -14.64
CA SER A 175 -10.71 14.10 -15.00
C SER A 175 -11.02 13.76 -16.45
N SER A 176 -10.09 14.00 -17.38
CA SER A 176 -10.26 13.67 -18.79
C SER A 176 -10.33 12.17 -19.06
N ALA A 177 -9.50 11.37 -18.37
CA ALA A 177 -9.53 9.92 -18.50
C ALA A 177 -10.88 9.35 -18.01
N ALA A 178 -11.35 9.82 -16.84
CA ALA A 178 -12.66 9.46 -16.31
C ALA A 178 -13.79 9.92 -17.25
N MET A 179 -13.68 11.12 -17.83
CA MET A 179 -14.69 11.69 -18.73
C MET A 179 -14.85 10.88 -20.02
N LEU A 180 -13.75 10.45 -20.65
CA LEU A 180 -13.80 9.60 -21.85
C LEU A 180 -14.58 8.32 -21.58
N ASN A 181 -14.26 7.66 -20.47
CA ASN A 181 -14.91 6.43 -20.03
C ASN A 181 -16.38 6.63 -19.67
N ALA A 182 -16.72 7.72 -18.97
CA ALA A 182 -18.10 8.05 -18.65
C ALA A 182 -18.94 8.35 -19.89
N LEU A 183 -18.39 9.11 -20.86
CA LEU A 183 -19.06 9.40 -22.13
C LEU A 183 -19.30 8.12 -22.94
N GLU A 184 -18.33 7.22 -22.98
CA GLU A 184 -18.45 5.91 -23.64
C GLU A 184 -19.59 5.08 -23.03
N LEU A 185 -19.61 4.92 -21.71
CA LEU A 185 -20.65 4.18 -20.99
C LEU A 185 -22.04 4.79 -21.20
N GLN A 186 -22.12 6.13 -21.24
CA GLN A 186 -23.37 6.86 -21.48
C GLN A 186 -23.74 6.98 -22.97
N LYS A 187 -22.89 6.47 -23.87
CA LYS A 187 -23.04 6.54 -25.33
C LYS A 187 -23.19 7.97 -25.85
N LYS A 188 -22.43 8.90 -25.27
CA LYS A 188 -22.42 10.32 -25.64
C LYS A 188 -21.13 10.66 -26.39
N ARG A 189 -21.21 11.59 -27.34
CA ARG A 189 -20.02 12.11 -28.03
C ARG A 189 -19.58 13.43 -27.44
N ILE A 190 -18.28 13.55 -27.15
CA ILE A 190 -17.70 14.73 -26.50
C ILE A 190 -17.96 16.04 -27.25
N ASP A 191 -18.09 16.00 -28.58
CA ASP A 191 -18.34 17.16 -29.43
C ASP A 191 -19.80 17.64 -29.40
N LYS A 192 -20.74 16.83 -28.89
CA LYS A 192 -22.17 17.12 -28.84
C LYS A 192 -22.72 17.42 -27.46
N VAL A 193 -22.01 17.01 -26.40
CA VAL A 193 -22.51 17.18 -25.02
C VAL A 193 -22.41 18.63 -24.56
N ARG A 194 -23.38 19.07 -23.76
CA ARG A 194 -23.35 20.38 -23.10
C ARG A 194 -22.73 20.29 -21.72
N PHE A 195 -21.71 21.11 -21.49
CA PHE A 195 -20.94 21.17 -20.26
C PHE A 195 -21.36 22.37 -19.40
N VAL A 196 -21.59 22.13 -18.12
CA VAL A 196 -21.71 23.17 -17.10
C VAL A 196 -20.51 23.06 -16.17
N ILE A 197 -19.71 24.12 -16.12
CA ILE A 197 -18.51 24.16 -15.29
C ILE A 197 -18.74 25.15 -14.15
N ASN A 198 -18.60 24.69 -12.92
CA ASN A 198 -18.62 25.55 -11.74
C ASN A 198 -17.19 25.70 -11.19
N GLY A 199 -16.64 26.89 -11.37
CA GLY A 199 -15.24 27.21 -11.16
C GLY A 199 -14.55 27.62 -12.46
N ALA A 200 -13.84 28.75 -12.43
CA ALA A 200 -13.00 29.24 -13.54
C ALA A 200 -11.51 29.34 -13.12
N GLY A 201 -11.13 28.65 -12.04
CA GLY A 201 -9.75 28.59 -11.54
C GLY A 201 -8.83 27.75 -12.42
N ALA A 202 -7.59 27.57 -11.97
CA ALA A 202 -6.54 26.91 -12.75
C ALA A 202 -6.86 25.45 -13.13
N ALA A 203 -7.33 24.66 -12.17
CA ALA A 203 -7.77 23.29 -12.43
C ALA A 203 -8.92 23.20 -13.45
N ALA A 204 -9.93 24.08 -13.32
CA ALA A 204 -11.09 24.08 -14.21
C ALA A 204 -10.70 24.43 -15.65
N MET A 205 -9.89 25.48 -15.83
CA MET A 205 -9.42 25.88 -17.16
C MET A 205 -8.53 24.81 -17.80
N ALA A 206 -7.67 24.15 -17.02
CA ALA A 206 -6.86 23.03 -17.50
C ALA A 206 -7.72 21.84 -17.95
N CYS A 207 -8.76 21.48 -17.18
CA CYS A 207 -9.72 20.43 -17.57
C CYS A 207 -10.42 20.77 -18.88
N ILE A 208 -10.96 21.99 -19.02
CA ILE A 208 -11.66 22.43 -20.22
C ILE A 208 -10.75 22.35 -21.45
N ASN A 209 -9.52 22.86 -21.34
CA ASN A 209 -8.56 22.84 -22.45
C ASN A 209 -8.25 21.40 -22.90
N LEU A 210 -8.09 20.47 -21.96
CA LEU A 210 -7.83 19.07 -22.29
C LEU A 210 -9.06 18.38 -22.88
N TYR A 211 -10.28 18.71 -22.41
CA TYR A 211 -11.52 18.22 -23.04
C TYR A 211 -11.66 18.73 -24.48
N VAL A 212 -11.28 19.98 -24.74
CA VAL A 212 -11.26 20.54 -26.10
C VAL A 212 -10.22 19.83 -26.96
N ALA A 213 -9.03 19.55 -26.43
CA ALA A 213 -8.01 18.76 -27.14
C ALA A 213 -8.47 17.32 -27.45
N LEU A 214 -9.43 16.79 -26.68
CA LEU A 214 -10.09 15.52 -26.93
C LEU A 214 -11.31 15.60 -27.87
N GLY A 215 -11.70 16.82 -28.29
CA GLY A 215 -12.76 17.06 -29.28
C GLY A 215 -13.99 17.80 -28.76
N ALA A 216 -14.03 18.26 -27.52
CA ALA A 216 -15.11 19.12 -27.04
C ALA A 216 -15.12 20.46 -27.80
N ARG A 217 -16.30 21.02 -28.04
CA ARG A 217 -16.45 22.32 -28.74
C ARG A 217 -16.62 23.45 -27.73
N TYR A 218 -15.90 24.56 -27.92
CA TYR A 218 -15.95 25.74 -27.04
C TYR A 218 -17.38 26.24 -26.79
N GLU A 219 -18.21 26.27 -27.83
CA GLU A 219 -19.62 26.71 -27.79
C GLU A 219 -20.54 25.85 -26.90
N ASN A 220 -20.12 24.65 -26.50
CA ASN A 220 -20.91 23.76 -25.65
C ASN A 220 -20.68 23.98 -24.15
N PHE A 221 -19.78 24.88 -23.76
CA PHE A 221 -19.46 25.15 -22.35
C PHE A 221 -20.22 26.36 -21.83
N ILE A 222 -20.80 26.22 -20.63
CA ILE A 222 -21.26 27.33 -19.80
C ILE A 222 -20.42 27.30 -18.53
N VAL A 223 -19.64 28.36 -18.31
CA VAL A 223 -18.67 28.44 -17.21
C VAL A 223 -19.13 29.49 -16.19
N PHE A 224 -19.05 29.13 -14.91
CA PHE A 224 -19.32 30.01 -13.79
C PHE A 224 -18.05 30.24 -12.97
N ASP A 225 -17.85 31.48 -12.53
CA ASP A 225 -16.92 31.81 -11.45
C ASP A 225 -17.67 32.32 -10.22
N LYS A 226 -16.94 32.84 -9.23
CA LYS A 226 -17.51 33.36 -7.99
C LYS A 226 -18.50 34.52 -8.21
N ASP A 227 -18.38 35.24 -9.32
CA ASP A 227 -19.17 36.43 -9.65
C ASP A 227 -20.30 36.11 -10.65
N GLY A 228 -20.47 34.83 -11.03
CA GLY A 228 -21.55 34.34 -11.86
C GLY A 228 -21.09 33.73 -13.19
N VAL A 229 -21.98 33.69 -14.18
CA VAL A 229 -21.65 33.16 -15.50
C VAL A 229 -20.63 34.05 -16.21
N LEU A 230 -19.69 33.46 -16.94
CA LEU A 230 -18.81 34.23 -17.83
C LEU A 230 -19.64 34.70 -19.02
N HIS A 231 -19.78 36.02 -19.22
CA HIS A 231 -20.57 36.60 -20.30
C HIS A 231 -19.87 37.77 -20.99
N GLU A 232 -20.26 38.09 -22.22
CA GLU A 232 -19.58 39.10 -23.07
C GLU A 232 -19.49 40.50 -22.43
N GLY A 233 -20.46 40.84 -21.58
CA GLY A 233 -20.45 42.09 -20.79
C GLY A 233 -19.47 42.16 -19.61
N ARG A 234 -18.76 41.07 -19.26
CA ARG A 234 -17.74 41.05 -18.19
C ARG A 234 -16.40 41.56 -18.75
N THR A 235 -15.78 42.56 -18.11
CA THR A 235 -14.49 43.14 -18.53
C THR A 235 -13.28 42.56 -17.78
N ASP A 236 -13.52 41.65 -16.85
CA ASP A 236 -12.58 41.10 -15.88
C ASP A 236 -12.23 39.62 -16.14
N LEU A 237 -12.66 39.05 -17.27
CA LEU A 237 -12.49 37.63 -17.60
C LEU A 237 -11.02 37.19 -17.72
N GLY A 238 -10.12 38.11 -18.06
CA GLY A 238 -8.72 37.82 -18.33
C GLY A 238 -8.50 37.01 -19.61
N LYS A 239 -7.23 36.87 -20.03
CA LYS A 239 -6.88 36.18 -21.28
C LYS A 239 -7.29 34.71 -21.25
N GLY A 240 -7.93 34.25 -22.34
CA GLY A 240 -8.29 32.85 -22.56
C GLY A 240 -9.69 32.46 -22.09
N ARG A 241 -10.29 33.17 -21.12
CA ARG A 241 -11.66 32.90 -20.66
C ARG A 241 -12.74 33.51 -21.55
N GLU A 242 -12.40 34.54 -22.33
CA GLU A 242 -13.29 35.23 -23.27
C GLU A 242 -13.99 34.27 -24.26
N LYS A 243 -13.31 33.18 -24.64
CA LYS A 243 -13.85 32.15 -25.56
C LYS A 243 -15.06 31.39 -24.99
N PHE A 244 -15.29 31.47 -23.68
CA PHE A 244 -16.39 30.83 -22.97
C PHE A 244 -17.47 31.83 -22.53
N ALA A 245 -17.32 33.10 -22.89
CA ALA A 245 -18.26 34.15 -22.56
C ALA A 245 -19.58 33.94 -23.33
N VAL A 246 -20.67 33.70 -22.61
CA VAL A 246 -22.01 33.61 -23.22
C VAL A 246 -22.59 35.00 -23.48
N LYS A 247 -23.56 35.09 -24.39
CA LYS A 247 -24.20 36.38 -24.75
C LYS A 247 -25.06 36.99 -23.65
N LYS A 248 -25.72 36.17 -22.84
CA LYS A 248 -26.69 36.62 -21.83
C LYS A 248 -26.12 36.49 -20.42
N SER A 249 -26.32 37.50 -19.58
CA SER A 249 -25.91 37.49 -18.17
C SER A 249 -26.92 36.82 -17.23
N ASP A 250 -28.12 36.44 -17.70
CA ASP A 250 -29.21 35.95 -16.85
C ASP A 250 -29.13 34.45 -16.50
N TRP A 251 -28.04 33.77 -16.88
CA TRP A 251 -27.81 32.38 -16.53
C TRP A 251 -27.51 32.25 -15.04
N THR A 252 -28.29 31.41 -14.37
CA THR A 252 -27.97 30.88 -13.04
C THR A 252 -27.48 29.46 -13.18
N LEU A 253 -26.75 28.95 -12.18
CA LEU A 253 -26.28 27.56 -12.18
C LEU A 253 -27.45 26.59 -12.39
N ALA A 254 -28.58 26.81 -11.72
CA ALA A 254 -29.79 26.02 -11.90
C ALA A 254 -30.34 26.05 -13.34
N LYS A 255 -30.36 27.22 -14.00
CA LYS A 255 -30.79 27.33 -15.41
C LYS A 255 -29.84 26.58 -16.34
N ALA A 256 -28.53 26.67 -16.10
CA ALA A 256 -27.52 26.01 -16.92
C ALA A 256 -27.56 24.48 -16.80
N MET A 257 -27.82 23.97 -15.58
CA MET A 257 -27.93 22.55 -15.27
C MET A 257 -29.11 21.87 -15.96
N LYS A 258 -30.21 22.61 -16.20
CA LYS A 258 -31.37 22.08 -16.94
C LYS A 258 -30.93 21.58 -18.30
N ASP A 259 -31.24 20.33 -18.64
CA ASP A 259 -30.88 19.63 -19.88
C ASP A 259 -29.36 19.56 -20.17
N ALA A 260 -28.49 19.81 -19.18
CA ALA A 260 -27.05 19.64 -19.33
C ALA A 260 -26.66 18.15 -19.34
N ASP A 261 -25.66 17.78 -20.12
CA ASP A 261 -25.14 16.41 -20.18
C ASP A 261 -24.09 16.14 -19.11
N VAL A 262 -23.24 17.15 -18.87
CA VAL A 262 -22.06 17.05 -18.02
C VAL A 262 -22.01 18.24 -17.05
N PHE A 263 -21.79 17.95 -15.78
CA PHE A 263 -21.40 18.93 -14.77
C PHE A 263 -19.96 18.66 -14.32
N LEU A 264 -19.13 19.71 -14.24
CA LEU A 264 -17.80 19.69 -13.64
C LEU A 264 -17.70 20.77 -12.56
N GLY A 265 -17.62 20.35 -11.31
CA GLY A 265 -17.39 21.19 -10.14
C GLY A 265 -15.91 21.14 -9.73
N LEU A 266 -15.28 22.31 -9.74
CA LEU A 266 -13.92 22.57 -9.25
C LEU A 266 -13.94 23.88 -8.46
N SER A 267 -14.81 23.93 -7.44
CA SER A 267 -15.21 25.15 -6.75
C SER A 267 -15.30 24.95 -5.24
N VAL A 268 -16.42 25.33 -4.62
CA VAL A 268 -16.71 25.18 -3.19
C VAL A 268 -17.81 24.14 -3.00
N GLY A 269 -17.80 23.45 -1.86
CA GLY A 269 -18.76 22.39 -1.55
C GLY A 269 -20.20 22.90 -1.37
N ASN A 270 -21.17 21.98 -1.50
CA ASN A 270 -22.60 22.21 -1.21
C ASN A 270 -23.29 23.31 -2.05
N VAL A 271 -22.87 23.52 -3.30
CA VAL A 271 -23.44 24.52 -4.22
C VAL A 271 -24.42 23.94 -5.25
N VAL A 272 -24.46 22.61 -5.39
CA VAL A 272 -25.37 21.90 -6.31
C VAL A 272 -26.48 21.23 -5.50
N SER A 273 -27.73 21.48 -5.86
CA SER A 273 -28.88 20.85 -5.21
C SER A 273 -29.38 19.61 -5.96
N GLN A 274 -30.11 18.75 -5.25
CA GLN A 274 -30.79 17.59 -5.84
C GLN A 274 -31.69 17.96 -7.03
N ASP A 275 -32.39 19.10 -6.98
CA ASP A 275 -33.29 19.52 -8.06
C ASP A 275 -32.52 19.96 -9.31
N MET A 276 -31.31 20.53 -9.16
CA MET A 276 -30.43 20.80 -10.30
C MET A 276 -30.04 19.50 -11.00
N VAL A 277 -29.66 18.47 -10.23
CA VAL A 277 -29.29 17.15 -10.79
C VAL A 277 -30.48 16.45 -11.45
N LYS A 278 -31.68 16.54 -10.86
CA LYS A 278 -32.92 16.04 -11.49
C LYS A 278 -33.19 16.70 -12.83
N SER A 279 -32.88 17.99 -12.97
CA SER A 279 -33.15 18.77 -14.19
C SER A 279 -32.20 18.49 -15.36
N MET A 280 -31.08 17.79 -15.12
CA MET A 280 -30.10 17.45 -16.15
C MET A 280 -30.66 16.48 -17.20
N ALA A 281 -30.00 16.43 -18.37
CA ALA A 281 -30.36 15.50 -19.44
C ALA A 281 -30.33 14.03 -18.98
N LYS A 282 -30.94 13.14 -19.77
CA LYS A 282 -30.84 11.70 -19.57
C LYS A 282 -29.37 11.26 -19.55
N ASN A 283 -29.03 10.29 -18.72
CA ASN A 283 -27.68 9.73 -18.59
C ASN A 283 -26.63 10.81 -18.23
N PRO A 284 -26.79 11.58 -17.14
CA PRO A 284 -25.94 12.70 -16.82
C PRO A 284 -24.61 12.23 -16.23
N ILE A 285 -23.57 13.01 -16.48
CA ILE A 285 -22.24 12.83 -15.88
C ILE A 285 -21.99 13.98 -14.92
N VAL A 286 -21.70 13.70 -13.66
CA VAL A 286 -21.52 14.72 -12.61
C VAL A 286 -20.19 14.50 -11.93
N PHE A 287 -19.23 15.38 -12.17
CA PHE A 287 -17.93 15.37 -11.49
C PHE A 287 -17.92 16.48 -10.45
N ALA A 288 -18.09 16.14 -9.18
CA ALA A 288 -18.11 17.09 -8.05
C ALA A 288 -16.80 16.95 -7.25
N MET A 289 -15.79 17.75 -7.63
CA MET A 289 -14.40 17.53 -7.23
C MET A 289 -13.87 18.53 -6.20
N ALA A 290 -14.74 19.38 -5.63
CA ALA A 290 -14.37 20.17 -4.45
C ALA A 290 -13.95 19.28 -3.28
N ASN A 291 -12.95 19.73 -2.51
CA ASN A 291 -12.44 19.05 -1.32
C ASN A 291 -12.45 20.01 -0.11
N PRO A 292 -12.66 19.51 1.12
CA PRO A 292 -12.97 18.12 1.47
C PRO A 292 -14.44 17.73 1.18
N ASP A 293 -15.32 18.72 1.06
CA ASP A 293 -16.75 18.53 0.80
C ASP A 293 -17.07 18.85 -0.68
N PRO A 294 -17.68 17.91 -1.43
CA PRO A 294 -17.98 18.09 -2.85
C PRO A 294 -19.13 19.09 -3.08
N GLU A 295 -19.29 19.55 -4.31
CA GLU A 295 -20.41 20.43 -4.71
C GLU A 295 -21.79 19.83 -4.40
N ILE A 296 -21.90 18.50 -4.45
CA ILE A 296 -23.03 17.68 -4.00
C ILE A 296 -22.47 16.31 -3.56
N THR A 297 -23.05 15.70 -2.52
CA THR A 297 -22.61 14.38 -2.05
C THR A 297 -23.02 13.26 -3.02
N TYR A 298 -22.30 12.13 -2.97
CA TYR A 298 -22.60 10.98 -3.81
C TYR A 298 -24.00 10.42 -3.51
N GLU A 299 -24.34 10.33 -2.23
CA GLU A 299 -25.63 9.84 -1.76
C GLU A 299 -26.79 10.69 -2.26
N GLU A 300 -26.67 12.02 -2.18
CA GLU A 300 -27.74 12.94 -2.61
C GLU A 300 -27.96 12.91 -4.11
N ALA A 301 -26.89 12.87 -4.90
CA ALA A 301 -26.98 12.86 -6.36
C ALA A 301 -27.58 11.54 -6.89
N VAL A 302 -27.14 10.39 -6.36
CA VAL A 302 -27.63 9.07 -6.77
C VAL A 302 -29.05 8.79 -6.25
N ALA A 303 -29.44 9.37 -5.12
CA ALA A 303 -30.80 9.26 -4.60
C ALA A 303 -31.86 9.79 -5.59
N VAL A 304 -31.50 10.78 -6.42
CA VAL A 304 -32.43 11.45 -7.33
C VAL A 304 -32.29 11.05 -8.79
N ARG A 305 -31.18 10.41 -9.17
CA ARG A 305 -30.92 9.93 -10.54
C ARG A 305 -30.24 8.56 -10.50
N LYS A 306 -30.91 7.55 -11.08
CA LYS A 306 -30.36 6.18 -11.19
C LYS A 306 -29.43 5.98 -12.37
N ASP A 307 -29.51 6.86 -13.37
CA ASP A 307 -28.75 6.84 -14.62
C ASP A 307 -27.49 7.72 -14.59
N ILE A 308 -27.14 8.26 -13.43
CA ILE A 308 -26.00 9.15 -13.22
C ILE A 308 -24.68 8.35 -13.18
N ILE A 309 -23.64 8.87 -13.83
CA ILE A 309 -22.25 8.51 -13.51
C ILE A 309 -21.65 9.68 -12.76
N MET A 310 -21.17 9.41 -11.55
CA MET A 310 -20.63 10.44 -10.66
C MET A 310 -19.19 10.15 -10.27
N ALA A 311 -18.37 11.19 -10.23
CA ALA A 311 -17.01 11.15 -9.72
C ALA A 311 -16.71 12.31 -8.77
N THR A 312 -15.79 12.11 -7.83
CA THR A 312 -15.44 13.10 -6.80
C THR A 312 -13.94 13.05 -6.45
N GLY A 313 -13.44 14.01 -5.67
CA GLY A 313 -12.08 13.96 -5.11
C GLY A 313 -11.90 12.96 -3.96
N ARG A 314 -13.00 12.51 -3.35
CA ARG A 314 -12.97 11.70 -2.12
C ARG A 314 -12.66 10.22 -2.36
N SER A 315 -11.91 9.61 -1.44
CA SER A 315 -11.48 8.22 -1.51
C SER A 315 -12.54 7.20 -1.11
N ASP A 316 -13.53 7.62 -0.32
CA ASP A 316 -14.65 6.78 0.13
C ASP A 316 -15.75 6.61 -0.93
N TYR A 317 -15.68 7.35 -2.04
CA TYR A 317 -16.63 7.25 -3.16
C TYR A 317 -16.11 6.43 -4.34
N PRO A 318 -17.02 5.87 -5.19
CA PRO A 318 -16.64 4.87 -6.20
C PRO A 318 -15.63 5.37 -7.23
N ASN A 319 -15.88 6.51 -7.87
CA ASN A 319 -15.01 7.08 -8.89
C ASN A 319 -14.21 8.25 -8.31
N GLN A 320 -13.04 7.95 -7.76
CA GLN A 320 -12.16 8.96 -7.19
C GLN A 320 -11.26 9.56 -8.28
N VAL A 321 -11.40 10.86 -8.54
CA VAL A 321 -10.47 11.64 -9.35
C VAL A 321 -9.40 12.20 -8.42
N ASN A 322 -8.21 11.60 -8.42
CA ASN A 322 -7.10 11.97 -7.54
C ASN A 322 -5.79 12.06 -8.34
N ASN A 323 -5.08 13.18 -8.16
CA ASN A 323 -3.85 13.52 -8.89
C ASN A 323 -2.74 12.47 -8.73
N VAL A 324 -2.75 11.67 -7.66
CA VAL A 324 -1.80 10.55 -7.46
C VAL A 324 -1.82 9.53 -8.61
N LEU A 325 -2.90 9.45 -9.37
CA LEU A 325 -3.01 8.60 -10.57
C LEU A 325 -2.20 9.14 -11.76
N GLY A 326 -1.67 10.36 -11.68
CA GLY A 326 -1.05 11.09 -12.79
C GLY A 326 0.42 11.38 -12.53
N PHE A 327 0.70 12.37 -11.66
CA PHE A 327 2.03 12.98 -11.57
C PHE A 327 3.19 12.01 -11.40
N PRO A 328 3.14 10.95 -10.55
CA PRO A 328 4.31 10.10 -10.35
C PRO A 328 4.73 9.42 -11.67
N TYR A 329 3.75 8.95 -12.43
CA TYR A 329 3.96 8.16 -13.64
C TYR A 329 4.28 9.02 -14.86
N ILE A 330 3.71 10.24 -14.93
CA ILE A 330 4.04 11.22 -15.97
C ILE A 330 5.50 11.64 -15.83
N PHE A 331 5.94 12.01 -14.62
CA PHE A 331 7.34 12.33 -14.38
C PHE A 331 8.24 11.14 -14.62
N ARG A 332 7.87 9.91 -14.23
CA ARG A 332 8.68 8.73 -14.52
C ARG A 332 8.96 8.60 -16.02
N GLY A 333 7.90 8.64 -16.83
CA GLY A 333 8.02 8.56 -18.28
C GLY A 333 8.85 9.70 -18.87
N ALA A 334 8.68 10.92 -18.37
CA ALA A 334 9.44 12.09 -18.80
C ALA A 334 10.94 11.98 -18.44
N LEU A 335 11.27 11.57 -17.21
CA LEU A 335 12.65 11.44 -16.73
C LEU A 335 13.41 10.32 -17.46
N ASP A 336 12.77 9.18 -17.72
CA ASP A 336 13.42 8.02 -18.34
C ASP A 336 13.91 8.26 -19.77
N VAL A 337 13.24 9.18 -20.47
CA VAL A 337 13.60 9.64 -21.82
C VAL A 337 14.24 11.03 -21.83
N ARG A 338 14.48 11.61 -20.64
CA ARG A 338 14.97 12.98 -20.47
C ARG A 338 14.20 13.98 -21.35
N ALA A 339 12.89 14.00 -21.17
CA ALA A 339 12.04 14.94 -21.89
C ALA A 339 12.35 16.37 -21.46
N THR A 340 12.53 17.28 -22.41
CA THR A 340 12.79 18.70 -22.12
C THR A 340 11.56 19.44 -21.61
N GLN A 341 10.36 18.89 -21.84
CA GLN A 341 9.08 19.44 -21.38
C GLN A 341 8.02 18.35 -21.25
N ILE A 342 6.96 18.62 -20.46
CA ILE A 342 5.71 17.86 -20.50
C ILE A 342 4.72 18.61 -21.41
N ASN A 343 4.61 18.13 -22.65
CA ASN A 343 3.77 18.76 -23.68
C ASN A 343 2.36 18.13 -23.76
N GLU A 344 1.51 18.69 -24.60
CA GLU A 344 0.12 18.22 -24.76
C GLU A 344 0.02 16.77 -25.26
N ALA A 345 0.92 16.32 -26.16
CA ALA A 345 0.93 14.95 -26.65
C ALA A 345 1.14 13.95 -25.49
N MET A 346 2.07 14.25 -24.58
CA MET A 346 2.33 13.45 -23.37
C MET A 346 1.11 13.41 -22.44
N LYS A 347 0.44 14.55 -22.22
CA LYS A 347 -0.77 14.61 -21.38
C LYS A 347 -1.90 13.77 -21.98
N LEU A 348 -2.14 13.89 -23.29
CA LEU A 348 -3.15 13.09 -23.99
C LEU A 348 -2.81 11.59 -23.98
N ALA A 349 -1.53 11.22 -24.06
CA ALA A 349 -1.11 9.84 -23.92
C ALA A 349 -1.39 9.30 -22.51
N ALA A 350 -1.11 10.08 -21.46
CA ALA A 350 -1.46 9.74 -20.08
C ALA A 350 -2.98 9.56 -19.89
N VAL A 351 -3.79 10.48 -20.44
CA VAL A 351 -5.26 10.39 -20.43
C VAL A 351 -5.73 9.08 -21.04
N ARG A 352 -5.26 8.76 -22.25
CA ARG A 352 -5.67 7.55 -22.97
C ARG A 352 -5.19 6.28 -22.24
N ALA A 353 -3.97 6.27 -21.72
CA ALA A 353 -3.43 5.15 -20.97
C ALA A 353 -4.25 4.86 -19.70
N LEU A 354 -4.62 5.89 -18.95
CA LEU A 354 -5.49 5.77 -17.76
C LEU A 354 -6.89 5.27 -18.12
N ALA A 355 -7.49 5.83 -19.17
CA ALA A 355 -8.82 5.46 -19.62
C ALA A 355 -8.87 3.99 -20.06
N GLU A 356 -7.89 3.55 -20.86
CA GLU A 356 -7.78 2.15 -21.30
C GLU A 356 -7.43 1.20 -20.15
N LEU A 357 -6.59 1.60 -19.19
CA LEU A 357 -6.27 0.77 -18.03
C LEU A 357 -7.53 0.41 -17.23
N ALA A 358 -8.48 1.34 -17.07
CA ALA A 358 -9.74 1.07 -16.36
C ALA A 358 -10.62 0.01 -17.05
N LYS A 359 -10.43 -0.20 -18.36
CA LYS A 359 -11.17 -1.19 -19.16
C LYS A 359 -10.58 -2.59 -19.07
N THR A 360 -9.31 -2.69 -18.69
CA THR A 360 -8.64 -3.98 -18.51
C THR A 360 -9.04 -4.65 -17.20
N ALA A 361 -8.89 -5.98 -17.12
CA ALA A 361 -9.24 -6.75 -15.93
C ALA A 361 -8.51 -6.21 -14.69
N VAL A 362 -9.27 -5.78 -13.68
CA VAL A 362 -8.73 -5.23 -12.44
C VAL A 362 -8.06 -6.36 -11.64
N PRO A 363 -6.76 -6.25 -11.32
CA PRO A 363 -6.07 -7.26 -10.53
C PRO A 363 -6.73 -7.42 -9.17
N ASP A 364 -6.79 -8.66 -8.69
CA ASP A 364 -7.35 -8.99 -7.37
C ASP A 364 -6.76 -8.12 -6.25
N ILE A 365 -5.47 -7.78 -6.34
CA ILE A 365 -4.78 -6.92 -5.38
C ILE A 365 -5.46 -5.54 -5.21
N VAL A 366 -6.07 -5.01 -6.27
CA VAL A 366 -6.76 -3.71 -6.26
C VAL A 366 -8.16 -3.84 -5.70
N ASN A 367 -8.93 -4.84 -6.15
CA ASN A 367 -10.26 -5.16 -5.60
C ASN A 367 -10.24 -5.22 -4.07
N LEU A 368 -9.20 -5.86 -3.55
CA LEU A 368 -9.06 -6.15 -2.13
C LEU A 368 -8.48 -4.97 -1.32
N ALA A 369 -7.66 -4.11 -1.93
CA ALA A 369 -7.19 -2.88 -1.28
C ALA A 369 -8.33 -1.88 -0.99
N TYR A 370 -9.42 -1.94 -1.76
CA TYR A 370 -10.58 -1.06 -1.63
C TYR A 370 -11.84 -1.79 -1.10
N ASN A 371 -11.71 -3.02 -0.59
CA ASN A 371 -12.81 -3.83 -0.07
C ASN A 371 -14.00 -3.96 -1.05
N GLN A 372 -13.72 -4.07 -2.36
CA GLN A 372 -14.75 -4.26 -3.39
C GLN A 372 -14.60 -5.64 -4.05
N ASN A 373 -15.71 -6.34 -4.22
CA ASN A 373 -15.73 -7.59 -4.95
C ASN A 373 -15.90 -7.30 -6.44
N ASN A 374 -14.89 -7.66 -7.24
CA ASN A 374 -14.98 -7.68 -8.71
C ASN A 374 -15.20 -6.28 -9.34
N MET A 375 -14.32 -5.31 -9.04
CA MET A 375 -14.31 -4.03 -9.76
C MET A 375 -14.06 -4.32 -11.24
N SER A 376 -14.96 -3.81 -12.07
CA SER A 376 -14.88 -3.94 -13.51
C SER A 376 -15.38 -2.66 -14.12
N PHE A 377 -14.89 -2.34 -15.32
CA PHE A 377 -15.30 -1.18 -16.08
C PHE A 377 -16.83 -1.00 -16.10
N GLY A 378 -17.30 0.16 -15.64
CA GLY A 378 -18.72 0.44 -15.50
C GLY A 378 -19.01 1.73 -14.73
N PRO A 379 -20.30 2.05 -14.46
CA PRO A 379 -20.68 3.32 -13.82
C PRO A 379 -20.01 3.62 -12.47
N LEU A 380 -19.59 2.58 -11.74
CA LEU A 380 -18.91 2.67 -10.45
C LEU A 380 -17.38 2.52 -10.54
N TYR A 381 -16.85 2.32 -11.74
CA TYR A 381 -15.42 2.17 -12.02
C TYR A 381 -15.08 2.67 -13.43
N ILE A 382 -14.92 4.00 -13.55
CA ILE A 382 -14.53 4.66 -14.81
C ILE A 382 -13.05 5.09 -14.83
N ILE A 383 -12.34 4.94 -13.71
CA ILE A 383 -10.94 5.35 -13.55
C ILE A 383 -10.23 4.33 -12.64
N PRO A 384 -8.95 3.99 -12.88
CA PRO A 384 -8.22 3.06 -12.01
C PRO A 384 -8.03 3.62 -10.60
N LYS A 385 -7.65 2.76 -9.66
CA LYS A 385 -7.42 3.16 -8.27
C LYS A 385 -5.94 3.41 -7.98
N PRO A 386 -5.59 4.36 -7.08
CA PRO A 386 -4.20 4.72 -6.76
C PRO A 386 -3.24 3.56 -6.45
N LEU A 387 -3.74 2.50 -5.80
CA LEU A 387 -2.93 1.34 -5.41
C LEU A 387 -2.80 0.29 -6.51
N ASP A 388 -3.25 0.57 -7.73
CA ASP A 388 -3.14 -0.32 -8.88
C ASP A 388 -1.67 -0.40 -9.37
N PRO A 389 -1.00 -1.56 -9.20
CA PRO A 389 0.42 -1.70 -9.54
C PRO A 389 0.70 -1.54 -11.04
N ARG A 390 -0.33 -1.65 -11.88
CA ARG A 390 -0.20 -1.52 -13.34
C ARG A 390 -0.01 -0.07 -13.79
N LEU A 391 -0.31 0.91 -12.93
CA LEU A 391 -0.24 2.33 -13.29
C LEU A 391 1.15 2.72 -13.80
N LEU A 392 2.21 2.32 -13.08
CA LEU A 392 3.59 2.65 -13.45
C LEU A 392 3.96 2.09 -14.82
N CYS A 393 3.74 0.80 -15.04
CA CYS A 393 4.11 0.12 -16.28
C CYS A 393 3.14 0.36 -17.45
N THR A 394 2.06 1.11 -17.23
CA THR A 394 1.12 1.49 -18.30
C THR A 394 1.29 2.96 -18.69
N ILE A 395 1.33 3.86 -17.70
CA ILE A 395 1.32 5.31 -17.95
C ILE A 395 2.73 5.81 -18.31
N ALA A 396 3.76 5.40 -17.57
CA ALA A 396 5.12 5.88 -17.85
C ALA A 396 5.61 5.50 -19.26
N PRO A 397 5.37 4.28 -19.79
CA PRO A 397 5.67 3.97 -21.18
C PRO A 397 4.87 4.78 -22.19
N ALA A 398 3.57 5.01 -21.96
CA ALA A 398 2.76 5.82 -22.86
C ALA A 398 3.26 7.27 -22.95
N VAL A 399 3.64 7.86 -21.81
CA VAL A 399 4.21 9.20 -21.72
C VAL A 399 5.60 9.27 -22.38
N ALA A 400 6.47 8.30 -22.09
CA ALA A 400 7.79 8.20 -22.70
C ALA A 400 7.72 8.09 -24.22
N LYS A 401 6.81 7.26 -24.73
CA LYS A 401 6.58 7.10 -26.17
C LYS A 401 6.09 8.41 -26.81
N ALA A 402 5.13 9.08 -26.20
CA ALA A 402 4.65 10.37 -26.69
C ALA A 402 5.72 11.47 -26.66
N ALA A 403 6.62 11.45 -25.67
CA ALA A 403 7.75 12.36 -25.61
C ALA A 403 8.74 12.14 -26.77
N ILE A 404 9.00 10.88 -27.12
CA ILE A 404 9.83 10.51 -28.27
C ILE A 404 9.15 10.92 -29.59
N GLU A 405 7.87 10.58 -29.77
CA GLU A 405 7.11 10.88 -30.99
C GLU A 405 6.94 12.38 -31.23
N SER A 406 6.82 13.18 -30.17
CA SER A 406 6.71 14.64 -30.25
C SER A 406 8.06 15.36 -30.31
N GLY A 407 9.18 14.63 -30.25
CA GLY A 407 10.54 15.18 -30.42
C GLY A 407 11.08 15.93 -29.21
N VAL A 408 10.48 15.78 -28.03
CA VAL A 408 10.96 16.43 -26.79
C VAL A 408 11.88 15.54 -25.95
N ALA A 409 11.99 14.25 -26.28
CA ALA A 409 12.88 13.31 -25.60
C ALA A 409 14.34 13.47 -26.06
N GLN A 410 15.28 13.43 -25.11
CA GLN A 410 16.72 13.43 -25.39
C GLN A 410 17.33 12.02 -25.37
N LYS A 411 16.59 11.01 -24.90
CA LYS A 411 16.99 9.59 -24.87
C LYS A 411 15.88 8.72 -25.45
N ASN A 412 16.28 7.72 -26.24
CA ASN A 412 15.35 6.76 -26.85
C ASN A 412 15.30 5.43 -26.06
N ILE A 413 14.17 4.73 -26.15
CA ILE A 413 13.95 3.39 -25.58
C ILE A 413 13.80 2.40 -26.74
N ALA A 414 14.78 1.50 -26.89
CA ALA A 414 14.79 0.50 -27.97
C ALA A 414 13.98 -0.77 -27.62
N ASN A 415 13.98 -1.20 -26.36
CA ASN A 415 13.29 -2.40 -25.89
C ASN A 415 12.21 -2.03 -24.87
N TRP A 416 10.96 -1.94 -25.33
CA TRP A 416 9.82 -1.56 -24.50
C TRP A 416 9.45 -2.62 -23.46
N ASP A 417 9.57 -3.91 -23.81
CA ASP A 417 9.29 -5.00 -22.85
C ASP A 417 10.32 -5.01 -21.72
N GLY A 418 11.60 -4.81 -22.06
CA GLY A 418 12.67 -4.65 -21.08
C GLY A 418 12.46 -3.46 -20.15
N TYR A 419 11.98 -2.33 -20.69
CA TYR A 419 11.65 -1.14 -19.90
C TYR A 419 10.49 -1.39 -18.93
N VAL A 420 9.43 -2.07 -19.36
CA VAL A 420 8.33 -2.48 -18.47
C VAL A 420 8.81 -3.39 -17.34
N LEU A 421 9.70 -4.34 -17.64
CA LEU A 421 10.31 -5.20 -16.61
C LEU A 421 11.17 -4.41 -15.63
N GLU A 422 11.93 -3.41 -16.08
CA GLU A 422 12.70 -2.52 -15.21
C GLU A 422 11.78 -1.73 -14.27
N LEU A 423 10.72 -1.11 -14.79
CA LEU A 423 9.74 -0.38 -14.00
C LEU A 423 9.09 -1.25 -12.92
N ASN A 424 8.73 -2.49 -13.27
CA ASN A 424 8.16 -3.43 -12.30
C ASN A 424 9.15 -3.82 -11.19
N LYS A 425 10.46 -3.89 -11.48
CA LYS A 425 11.50 -4.15 -10.47
C LYS A 425 11.70 -2.97 -9.51
N ARG A 426 11.61 -1.73 -10.01
CA ARG A 426 11.80 -0.51 -9.22
C ARG A 426 10.81 -0.36 -8.08
N LEU A 427 9.57 -0.81 -8.26
CA LEU A 427 8.54 -0.71 -7.23
C LEU A 427 8.84 -1.49 -5.95
N GLY A 428 9.86 -2.37 -5.95
CA GLY A 428 10.20 -3.18 -4.78
C GLY A 428 9.04 -4.14 -4.43
N LEU A 429 9.21 -5.43 -4.67
CA LEU A 429 8.18 -6.44 -4.38
C LEU A 429 7.81 -6.55 -2.88
N ASP A 430 8.45 -5.76 -2.02
CA ASP A 430 8.35 -5.66 -0.57
C ASP A 430 6.90 -5.57 -0.05
N ASN A 431 5.96 -5.01 -0.83
CA ASN A 431 4.56 -4.85 -0.43
C ASN A 431 3.55 -5.77 -1.15
N GLN A 432 3.93 -6.49 -2.21
CA GLN A 432 2.94 -7.31 -2.94
C GLN A 432 2.51 -8.54 -2.14
N LEU A 433 3.45 -9.22 -1.47
CA LEU A 433 3.16 -10.42 -0.70
C LEU A 433 2.15 -10.14 0.42
N PHE A 434 2.39 -9.14 1.27
CA PHE A 434 1.48 -8.84 2.38
C PHE A 434 0.16 -8.23 1.92
N ARG A 435 0.13 -7.53 0.78
CA ARG A 435 -1.14 -7.19 0.15
C ARG A 435 -1.90 -8.47 -0.22
N VAL A 436 -1.30 -9.43 -0.91
CA VAL A 436 -1.95 -10.71 -1.26
C VAL A 436 -2.41 -11.48 -0.01
N VAL A 437 -1.59 -11.57 1.04
CA VAL A 437 -1.94 -12.26 2.30
C VAL A 437 -3.06 -11.52 3.04
N SER A 438 -2.97 -10.19 3.15
CA SER A 438 -4.01 -9.36 3.77
C SER A 438 -5.34 -9.49 3.05
N ASN A 439 -5.28 -9.47 1.74
CA ASN A 439 -6.42 -9.64 0.86
C ASN A 439 -7.08 -11.00 1.00
N LYS A 440 -6.28 -12.08 1.06
CA LYS A 440 -6.78 -13.43 1.31
C LYS A 440 -7.45 -13.50 2.68
N ALA A 441 -6.81 -12.96 3.73
CA ALA A 441 -7.38 -12.89 5.07
C ALA A 441 -8.74 -12.18 5.13
N ARG A 442 -8.89 -11.02 4.45
CA ARG A 442 -10.13 -10.22 4.45
C ARG A 442 -11.30 -10.87 3.69
N ARG A 443 -11.06 -11.75 2.72
CA ARG A 443 -12.14 -12.41 1.95
C ARG A 443 -12.97 -13.37 2.78
N ASP A 444 -12.36 -13.99 3.77
CA ASP A 444 -13.00 -14.95 4.67
C ASP A 444 -12.44 -14.75 6.09
N PRO A 445 -12.82 -13.64 6.77
CA PRO A 445 -12.27 -13.28 8.07
C PRO A 445 -12.55 -14.37 9.11
N LYS A 446 -11.51 -14.75 9.86
CA LYS A 446 -11.58 -15.85 10.83
C LYS A 446 -11.66 -15.37 12.27
N ARG A 447 -12.21 -16.17 13.18
CA ARG A 447 -12.23 -15.88 14.64
C ARG A 447 -10.83 -16.08 15.21
N LEU A 448 -10.20 -14.99 15.63
CA LEU A 448 -8.80 -14.95 16.03
C LEU A 448 -8.66 -14.66 17.53
N VAL A 449 -8.14 -15.62 18.29
CA VAL A 449 -7.92 -15.46 19.73
C VAL A 449 -6.60 -14.74 20.01
N PHE A 450 -6.64 -13.73 20.88
CA PHE A 450 -5.47 -13.10 21.49
C PHE A 450 -5.39 -13.51 22.97
N ALA A 451 -4.35 -14.27 23.32
CA ALA A 451 -4.23 -14.85 24.67
C ALA A 451 -3.83 -13.84 25.76
N GLU A 452 -3.18 -12.74 25.38
CA GLU A 452 -2.57 -11.74 26.28
C GLU A 452 -3.21 -10.37 26.05
N ALA A 453 -4.55 -10.31 26.12
CA ALA A 453 -5.29 -9.09 25.83
C ALA A 453 -5.13 -7.97 26.87
N ASP A 454 -4.47 -8.23 28.00
CA ASP A 454 -4.08 -7.21 28.98
C ASP A 454 -2.81 -6.43 28.59
N ASN A 455 -2.46 -6.41 27.30
CA ASN A 455 -1.35 -5.65 26.74
C ASN A 455 -1.86 -4.58 25.75
N LEU A 456 -1.40 -3.34 25.91
CA LEU A 456 -1.78 -2.21 25.06
C LEU A 456 -1.58 -2.47 23.56
N LYS A 457 -0.47 -3.10 23.17
CA LYS A 457 -0.16 -3.37 21.75
C LYS A 457 -1.15 -4.37 21.14
N ILE A 458 -1.60 -5.35 21.92
CA ILE A 458 -2.62 -6.33 21.50
C ILE A 458 -3.96 -5.64 21.32
N LEU A 459 -4.36 -4.75 22.23
CA LEU A 459 -5.61 -4.00 22.12
C LEU A 459 -5.64 -3.07 20.89
N LYS A 460 -4.56 -2.33 20.66
CA LYS A 460 -4.39 -1.52 19.44
C LYS A 460 -4.47 -2.39 18.17
N ALA A 461 -3.73 -3.50 18.12
CA ALA A 461 -3.74 -4.40 16.97
C ALA A 461 -5.11 -5.04 16.74
N ALA A 462 -5.78 -5.53 17.78
CA ALA A 462 -7.10 -6.16 17.67
C ALA A 462 -8.15 -5.20 17.11
N THR A 463 -8.11 -3.93 17.53
CA THR A 463 -9.03 -2.90 17.03
C THR A 463 -8.79 -2.64 15.54
N ILE A 464 -7.53 -2.44 15.12
CA ILE A 464 -7.17 -2.27 13.71
C ILE A 464 -7.58 -3.48 12.87
N ILE A 465 -7.33 -4.70 13.36
CA ILE A 465 -7.69 -5.96 12.69
C ILE A 465 -9.20 -6.07 12.48
N TYR A 466 -10.00 -5.63 13.46
CA TYR A 466 -11.45 -5.64 13.35
C TYR A 466 -11.96 -4.54 12.39
N ASP A 467 -11.46 -3.31 12.53
CA ASP A 467 -11.86 -2.17 11.71
C ASP A 467 -11.50 -2.36 10.23
N GLU A 468 -10.36 -3.00 9.95
CA GLU A 468 -9.93 -3.35 8.59
C GLU A 468 -10.59 -4.61 8.03
N GLY A 469 -11.43 -5.30 8.81
CA GLY A 469 -12.12 -6.52 8.39
C GLY A 469 -11.19 -7.72 8.17
N ILE A 470 -10.04 -7.77 8.84
CA ILE A 470 -9.05 -8.85 8.70
C ILE A 470 -9.51 -10.12 9.43
N ALA A 471 -10.05 -9.97 10.64
CA ALA A 471 -10.46 -11.08 11.50
C ALA A 471 -11.58 -10.64 12.45
N TYR A 472 -12.14 -11.60 13.19
CA TYR A 472 -12.98 -11.35 14.36
C TYR A 472 -12.18 -11.63 15.64
N PRO A 473 -11.54 -10.62 16.26
CA PRO A 473 -10.71 -10.83 17.45
C PRO A 473 -11.50 -11.35 18.64
N ILE A 474 -10.89 -12.22 19.45
CA ILE A 474 -11.39 -12.66 20.76
C ILE A 474 -10.29 -12.43 21.79
N LEU A 475 -10.57 -11.60 22.78
CA LEU A 475 -9.62 -11.17 23.80
C LEU A 475 -9.72 -12.07 25.03
N LEU A 476 -8.64 -12.76 25.40
CA LEU A 476 -8.58 -13.52 26.65
C LEU A 476 -7.94 -12.70 27.76
N GLY A 477 -8.64 -12.56 28.88
CA GLY A 477 -8.10 -11.94 30.09
C GLY A 477 -9.15 -11.39 31.03
N ASP A 478 -8.67 -10.68 32.05
CA ASP A 478 -9.50 -10.02 33.05
C ASP A 478 -10.19 -8.79 32.43
N PRO A 479 -11.54 -8.75 32.37
CA PRO A 479 -12.29 -7.66 31.77
C PRO A 479 -12.02 -6.31 32.42
N GLU A 480 -11.86 -6.24 33.74
CA GLU A 480 -11.62 -4.97 34.43
C GLU A 480 -10.27 -4.38 34.04
N LYS A 481 -9.23 -5.22 33.99
CA LYS A 481 -7.89 -4.80 33.59
C LYS A 481 -7.86 -4.38 32.12
N ILE A 482 -8.50 -5.13 31.24
CA ILE A 482 -8.57 -4.84 29.79
C ILE A 482 -9.28 -3.50 29.55
N ASN A 483 -10.46 -3.30 30.13
CA ASN A 483 -11.22 -2.06 29.97
C ASN A 483 -10.47 -0.84 30.52
N ARG A 484 -9.79 -0.98 31.68
CA ARG A 484 -8.97 0.11 32.24
C ARG A 484 -7.84 0.54 31.32
N ILE A 485 -7.13 -0.41 30.70
CA ILE A 485 -6.05 -0.11 29.74
C ILE A 485 -6.63 0.55 28.49
N ALA A 486 -7.78 0.07 28.01
CA ALA A 486 -8.45 0.63 26.84
C ALA A 486 -8.92 2.08 27.08
N GLU A 487 -9.59 2.35 28.20
CA GLU A 487 -10.05 3.69 28.60
C GLU A 487 -8.89 4.67 28.73
N ALA A 488 -7.81 4.28 29.41
CA ALA A 488 -6.62 5.11 29.59
C ALA A 488 -5.93 5.48 28.27
N ASN A 489 -6.16 4.71 27.20
CA ASN A 489 -5.55 4.91 25.88
C ASN A 489 -6.57 5.25 24.80
N SER A 490 -7.81 5.58 25.17
CA SER A 490 -8.91 5.90 24.24
C SER A 490 -9.16 4.84 23.15
N ILE A 491 -9.06 3.55 23.50
CA ILE A 491 -9.32 2.42 22.60
C ILE A 491 -10.76 1.95 22.79
N ASP A 492 -11.53 1.85 21.71
CA ASP A 492 -12.89 1.31 21.74
C ASP A 492 -12.88 -0.22 21.57
N LEU A 493 -13.31 -0.94 22.61
CA LEU A 493 -13.44 -2.40 22.61
C LEU A 493 -14.92 -2.86 22.58
N SER A 494 -15.86 -1.94 22.36
CA SER A 494 -17.30 -2.20 22.48
C SER A 494 -17.83 -3.25 21.50
N ASP A 495 -17.13 -3.50 20.40
CA ASP A 495 -17.47 -4.52 19.42
C ASP A 495 -16.60 -5.81 19.55
N LEU A 496 -15.66 -5.87 20.51
CA LEU A 496 -14.77 -7.04 20.70
C LEU A 496 -15.18 -7.92 21.91
N PRO A 497 -15.14 -9.27 21.78
CA PRO A 497 -15.33 -10.19 22.90
C PRO A 497 -14.16 -10.23 23.84
N ILE A 498 -14.47 -10.15 25.14
CA ILE A 498 -13.54 -10.40 26.23
C ILE A 498 -14.04 -11.63 26.98
N ILE A 499 -13.19 -12.66 27.09
CA ILE A 499 -13.45 -13.88 27.83
C ILE A 499 -12.41 -14.00 28.95
N ASP A 500 -12.89 -14.18 30.17
CA ASP A 500 -12.02 -14.57 31.29
C ASP A 500 -12.14 -16.08 31.53
N PRO A 501 -11.10 -16.88 31.21
CA PRO A 501 -11.08 -18.31 31.50
C PRO A 501 -11.26 -18.63 33.00
N ARG A 502 -11.03 -17.69 33.91
CA ARG A 502 -11.16 -17.88 35.37
C ARG A 502 -12.55 -17.57 35.92
N SER A 503 -13.38 -16.85 35.18
CA SER A 503 -14.72 -16.46 35.61
C SER A 503 -15.67 -17.65 35.81
N ASP A 504 -16.62 -17.53 36.73
CA ASP A 504 -17.61 -18.59 36.97
C ASP A 504 -18.49 -18.85 35.74
N ALA A 505 -18.73 -17.81 34.92
CA ALA A 505 -19.45 -17.93 33.65
C ALA A 505 -18.81 -18.96 32.68
N MET A 506 -17.50 -19.20 32.78
CA MET A 506 -16.78 -20.16 31.94
C MET A 506 -16.62 -21.55 32.58
N GLU A 507 -17.23 -21.84 33.73
CA GLU A 507 -17.09 -23.12 34.43
C GLU A 507 -17.47 -24.32 33.57
N ALA A 508 -18.66 -24.32 32.98
CA ALA A 508 -19.10 -25.40 32.09
C ALA A 508 -18.17 -25.61 30.89
N LYS A 509 -17.60 -24.52 30.32
CA LYS A 509 -16.62 -24.61 29.24
C LYS A 509 -15.29 -25.19 29.73
N ARG A 510 -14.81 -24.79 30.91
CA ARG A 510 -13.59 -25.35 31.52
C ARG A 510 -13.75 -26.85 31.78
N GLU A 511 -14.91 -27.28 32.25
CA GLU A 511 -15.20 -28.70 32.45
C GLU A 511 -15.16 -29.46 31.12
N PHE A 512 -15.94 -28.99 30.14
CA PHE A 512 -15.97 -29.59 28.81
C PHE A 512 -14.58 -29.68 28.15
N TYR A 513 -13.81 -28.58 28.17
CA TYR A 513 -12.46 -28.57 27.62
C TYR A 513 -11.50 -29.44 28.43
N GLY A 514 -11.59 -29.43 29.76
CA GLY A 514 -10.73 -30.22 30.63
C GLY A 514 -10.95 -31.72 30.46
N GLU A 515 -12.20 -32.17 30.26
CA GLU A 515 -12.52 -33.56 29.93
C GLU A 515 -11.90 -34.00 28.59
N LEU A 516 -12.01 -33.16 27.56
CA LEU A 516 -11.39 -33.43 26.26
C LEU A 516 -9.87 -33.46 26.33
N PHE A 517 -9.28 -32.54 27.10
CA PHE A 517 -7.84 -32.51 27.36
C PHE A 517 -7.39 -33.77 28.11
N PHE A 518 -8.14 -34.19 29.13
CA PHE A 518 -7.85 -35.43 29.87
C PHE A 518 -7.89 -36.64 28.95
N LYS A 519 -8.90 -36.78 28.08
CA LYS A 519 -8.94 -37.87 27.09
C LYS A 519 -7.69 -37.91 26.19
N LYS A 520 -7.17 -36.75 25.79
CA LYS A 520 -5.94 -36.63 24.99
C LYS A 520 -4.66 -36.93 25.79
N ARG A 521 -4.66 -36.68 27.11
CA ARG A 521 -3.44 -36.61 27.93
C ARG A 521 -3.39 -37.55 29.14
N GLN A 522 -4.41 -38.37 29.38
CA GLN A 522 -4.53 -39.30 30.52
C GLN A 522 -3.37 -40.30 30.65
N ARG A 523 -2.64 -40.57 29.55
CA ARG A 523 -1.42 -41.41 29.55
C ARG A 523 -0.12 -40.63 29.40
N LYS A 524 -0.16 -39.31 29.54
CA LYS A 524 0.95 -38.37 29.32
C LYS A 524 1.14 -37.41 30.49
N GLY A 525 0.89 -37.91 31.70
CA GLY A 525 1.23 -37.23 32.97
C GLY A 525 0.20 -36.25 33.51
N PHE A 526 -1.04 -36.23 33.01
CA PHE A 526 -2.12 -35.40 33.56
C PHE A 526 -3.20 -36.27 34.20
N ASN A 527 -3.55 -35.97 35.44
CA ASN A 527 -4.77 -36.52 36.05
C ASN A 527 -6.00 -35.68 35.70
N HIS A 528 -7.19 -36.20 36.04
CA HIS A 528 -8.47 -35.57 35.72
C HIS A 528 -8.62 -34.17 36.35
N HIS A 529 -8.29 -34.02 37.63
CA HIS A 529 -8.34 -32.74 38.34
C HIS A 529 -7.37 -31.69 37.76
N GLU A 530 -6.14 -32.09 37.44
CA GLU A 530 -5.15 -31.21 36.79
C GLU A 530 -5.60 -30.76 35.41
N SER A 531 -6.29 -31.63 34.66
CA SER A 531 -6.83 -31.34 33.33
C SER A 531 -7.93 -30.28 33.37
N LEU A 532 -8.77 -30.28 34.40
CA LEU A 532 -9.75 -29.22 34.65
C LEU A 532 -9.07 -27.92 35.11
N LYS A 533 -8.09 -28.03 36.03
CA LYS A 533 -7.37 -26.88 36.60
C LYS A 533 -6.59 -26.12 35.53
N VAL A 534 -5.95 -26.80 34.59
CA VAL A 534 -5.12 -26.17 33.55
C VAL A 534 -5.94 -25.34 32.56
N MET A 535 -7.26 -25.56 32.45
CA MET A 535 -8.16 -24.73 31.64
C MET A 535 -8.35 -23.30 32.20
N LYS A 536 -7.85 -23.00 33.40
CA LYS A 536 -7.74 -21.60 33.91
C LYS A 536 -6.59 -20.83 33.27
N ASP A 537 -5.65 -21.49 32.60
CA ASP A 537 -4.58 -20.85 31.83
C ASP A 537 -5.07 -20.42 30.45
N ARG A 538 -4.81 -19.17 30.09
CA ARG A 538 -5.32 -18.56 28.84
C ARG A 538 -4.81 -19.27 27.59
N ASN A 539 -3.60 -19.83 27.60
CA ASN A 539 -3.05 -20.50 26.42
C ASN A 539 -3.67 -21.88 26.21
N HIS A 540 -3.84 -22.66 27.28
CA HIS A 540 -4.53 -23.94 27.19
C HIS A 540 -6.01 -23.74 26.83
N PHE A 541 -6.67 -22.76 27.45
CA PHE A 541 -8.06 -22.43 27.11
C PHE A 541 -8.19 -21.99 25.65
N GLY A 542 -7.35 -21.06 25.18
CA GLY A 542 -7.36 -20.59 23.79
C GLY A 542 -7.05 -21.70 22.77
N CYS A 543 -6.10 -22.60 23.07
CA CYS A 543 -5.83 -23.76 22.22
C CYS A 543 -7.04 -24.71 22.17
N MET A 544 -7.75 -24.91 23.29
CA MET A 544 -8.98 -25.70 23.31
C MET A 544 -10.12 -25.01 22.55
N MET A 545 -10.19 -23.68 22.53
CA MET A 545 -11.15 -22.97 21.67
C MET A 545 -10.90 -23.29 20.20
N VAL A 546 -9.64 -23.28 19.75
CA VAL A 546 -9.28 -23.66 18.38
C VAL A 546 -9.53 -25.16 18.12
N GLU A 547 -9.22 -26.03 19.09
CA GLU A 547 -9.44 -27.47 18.97
C GLU A 547 -10.91 -27.86 18.85
N THR A 548 -11.79 -27.15 19.54
CA THR A 548 -13.23 -27.43 19.55
C THR A 548 -14.02 -26.63 18.51
N GLY A 549 -13.39 -25.67 17.81
CA GLY A 549 -14.04 -24.85 16.79
C GLY A 549 -14.76 -23.61 17.34
N ASP A 550 -14.56 -23.28 18.62
CA ASP A 550 -15.00 -22.02 19.23
C ASP A 550 -14.20 -20.80 18.72
N ALA A 551 -13.00 -21.06 18.19
CA ALA A 551 -12.20 -20.12 17.41
C ALA A 551 -11.52 -20.84 16.24
N ASP A 552 -11.04 -20.07 15.28
CA ASP A 552 -10.43 -20.59 14.05
C ASP A 552 -8.90 -20.52 14.09
N ALA A 553 -8.35 -19.52 14.80
CA ALA A 553 -6.92 -19.33 15.01
C ALA A 553 -6.60 -18.70 16.36
N MET A 554 -5.33 -18.80 16.79
CA MET A 554 -4.84 -18.19 18.02
C MET A 554 -3.45 -17.57 17.87
N LEU A 555 -3.26 -16.40 18.48
CA LEU A 555 -1.97 -15.73 18.71
C LEU A 555 -1.67 -15.60 20.21
N SER A 556 -0.44 -15.94 20.59
CA SER A 556 0.06 -15.87 21.98
C SER A 556 1.57 -15.62 22.01
N GLY A 557 2.16 -15.34 23.18
CA GLY A 557 3.61 -15.34 23.41
C GLY A 557 4.26 -13.96 23.44
N LEU A 558 3.47 -12.88 23.40
CA LEU A 558 3.97 -11.51 23.51
C LEU A 558 4.67 -11.24 24.85
N THR A 559 4.32 -11.96 25.92
CA THR A 559 4.88 -11.79 27.28
C THR A 559 5.48 -13.06 27.89
N LYS A 560 5.43 -14.20 27.18
CA LYS A 560 5.96 -15.49 27.67
C LYS A 560 7.18 -15.95 26.90
N ASN A 561 7.97 -16.83 27.52
CA ASN A 561 9.04 -17.51 26.79
C ASN A 561 8.42 -18.44 25.71
N TYR A 562 9.17 -18.68 24.64
CA TYR A 562 8.69 -19.39 23.46
C TYR A 562 8.26 -20.84 23.77
N ALA A 563 9.04 -21.54 24.60
CA ALA A 563 8.78 -22.93 24.98
C ALA A 563 7.47 -23.11 25.77
N GLU A 564 7.09 -22.15 26.62
CA GLU A 564 5.81 -22.16 27.35
C GLU A 564 4.64 -21.76 26.46
N ALA A 565 4.85 -20.89 25.48
CA ALA A 565 3.81 -20.48 24.54
C ALA A 565 3.41 -21.60 23.57
N ILE A 566 4.38 -22.42 23.12
CA ILE A 566 4.14 -23.50 22.14
C ILE A 566 3.64 -24.81 22.76
N ARG A 567 3.99 -25.09 24.03
CA ARG A 567 3.65 -26.34 24.71
C ARG A 567 2.14 -26.64 24.70
N PRO A 568 1.23 -25.68 24.99
CA PRO A 568 -0.22 -25.92 24.92
C PRO A 568 -0.68 -26.33 23.52
N ALA A 569 -0.16 -25.69 22.47
CA ALA A 569 -0.48 -26.02 21.08
C ALA A 569 -0.09 -27.47 20.75
N LEU A 570 1.11 -27.90 21.15
CA LEU A 570 1.56 -29.30 20.96
C LEU A 570 0.75 -30.31 21.76
N GLN A 571 0.32 -29.97 22.98
CA GLN A 571 -0.45 -30.88 23.84
C GLN A 571 -1.89 -31.06 23.37
N ILE A 572 -2.49 -30.01 22.82
CA ILE A 572 -3.93 -29.94 22.49
C ILE A 572 -4.17 -30.22 20.99
N ILE A 573 -3.52 -29.46 20.12
CA ILE A 573 -3.71 -29.48 18.66
C ILE A 573 -2.92 -30.64 18.03
N GLY A 574 -1.64 -30.76 18.41
CA GLY A 574 -0.72 -31.76 17.85
C GLY A 574 -0.31 -31.48 16.40
N THR A 575 0.40 -32.43 15.79
CA THR A 575 0.97 -32.30 14.44
C THR A 575 0.07 -32.84 13.35
N GLU A 576 0.16 -32.29 12.14
CA GLU A 576 -0.51 -32.80 10.93
C GLU A 576 -0.20 -34.28 10.68
N GLU A 577 -1.09 -34.97 9.97
CA GLU A 577 -0.86 -36.36 9.59
C GLU A 577 0.39 -36.47 8.70
N GLY A 578 1.29 -37.40 9.01
CA GLY A 578 2.59 -37.52 8.34
C GLY A 578 3.67 -36.56 8.86
N VAL A 579 3.35 -35.56 9.68
CA VAL A 579 4.32 -34.62 10.26
C VAL A 579 4.83 -35.13 11.60
N LYS A 580 6.13 -35.45 11.66
CA LYS A 580 6.81 -35.95 12.87
C LYS A 580 7.26 -34.82 13.81
N LYS A 581 7.72 -33.70 13.25
CA LYS A 581 8.18 -32.53 13.98
C LYS A 581 7.62 -31.26 13.35
N ILE A 582 7.32 -30.27 14.18
CA ILE A 582 6.95 -28.92 13.74
C ILE A 582 8.21 -28.11 13.44
N ALA A 583 8.07 -27.03 12.68
CA ALA A 583 9.16 -26.11 12.36
C ALA A 583 8.75 -24.66 12.60
N GLY A 584 9.73 -23.80 12.87
CA GLY A 584 9.54 -22.36 12.90
C GLY A 584 10.20 -21.70 11.69
N MET A 585 9.43 -20.83 11.04
CA MET A 585 9.90 -20.05 9.90
C MET A 585 9.79 -18.56 10.21
N TYR A 586 10.79 -17.77 9.83
CA TYR A 586 10.68 -16.32 9.74
C TYR A 586 10.57 -15.88 8.28
N LEU A 587 9.76 -14.87 8.06
CA LEU A 587 9.70 -14.12 6.82
C LEU A 587 10.38 -12.77 7.04
N LEU A 588 11.49 -12.52 6.36
CA LEU A 588 12.16 -11.23 6.33
C LEU A 588 11.76 -10.48 5.06
N LEU A 589 11.31 -9.24 5.23
CA LEU A 589 11.09 -8.33 4.12
C LEU A 589 12.40 -7.62 3.81
N THR A 590 12.94 -7.85 2.61
CA THR A 590 14.22 -7.29 2.16
C THR A 590 14.01 -6.55 0.85
N LYS A 591 14.93 -5.64 0.49
CA LYS A 591 14.91 -4.93 -0.81
C LYS A 591 14.98 -5.86 -2.03
N LYS A 592 15.40 -7.12 -1.85
CA LYS A 592 15.44 -8.16 -2.90
C LYS A 592 14.13 -8.96 -2.97
N GLY A 593 13.14 -8.63 -2.13
CA GLY A 593 11.90 -9.36 -1.95
C GLY A 593 11.87 -10.18 -0.65
N PRO A 594 10.80 -10.98 -0.45
CA PRO A 594 10.61 -11.79 0.74
C PRO A 594 11.61 -12.93 0.83
N LEU A 595 12.26 -13.07 1.98
CA LEU A 595 13.20 -14.14 2.29
C LEU A 595 12.66 -14.99 3.45
N PHE A 596 12.52 -16.29 3.24
CA PHE A 596 12.02 -17.24 4.23
C PHE A 596 13.19 -17.98 4.87
N LEU A 597 13.28 -17.95 6.20
CA LEU A 597 14.37 -18.55 6.98
C LEU A 597 13.79 -19.65 7.87
N ALA A 598 14.31 -20.87 7.79
CA ALA A 598 13.90 -21.99 8.62
C ALA A 598 15.06 -22.99 8.80
N ASP A 599 15.14 -23.83 9.83
CA ASP A 599 14.35 -23.79 11.06
C ASP A 599 15.04 -22.91 12.11
N THR A 600 14.35 -21.86 12.51
CA THR A 600 14.92 -20.77 13.31
C THR A 600 14.56 -20.85 14.80
N THR A 601 13.62 -21.72 15.20
CA THR A 601 13.06 -21.66 16.56
C THR A 601 12.70 -22.97 17.24
N VAL A 602 12.61 -24.11 16.54
CA VAL A 602 12.07 -25.34 17.16
C VAL A 602 13.08 -26.49 17.29
N ASN A 603 13.79 -26.86 16.22
CA ASN A 603 14.61 -28.07 16.19
C ASN A 603 16.08 -27.76 16.48
N PHE A 604 16.54 -28.14 17.68
CA PHE A 604 17.92 -27.94 18.13
C PHE A 604 18.96 -28.65 17.26
N HIS A 605 18.74 -29.94 16.98
CA HIS A 605 19.64 -30.78 16.20
C HIS A 605 18.80 -31.72 15.31
N PRO A 606 18.26 -31.23 14.18
CA PRO A 606 17.50 -32.07 13.27
C PRO A 606 18.41 -33.13 12.63
N THR A 607 17.87 -34.31 12.31
CA THR A 607 18.56 -35.27 11.41
C THR A 607 18.44 -34.84 9.95
N ALA A 608 19.19 -35.47 9.03
CA ALA A 608 19.07 -35.18 7.60
C ALA A 608 17.65 -35.42 7.05
N GLU A 609 16.99 -36.49 7.49
CA GLU A 609 15.58 -36.76 7.16
C GLU A 609 14.64 -35.69 7.72
N GLU A 610 14.84 -35.29 8.97
CA GLU A 610 14.01 -34.26 9.60
C GLU A 610 14.21 -32.90 8.94
N LEU A 611 15.44 -32.55 8.56
CA LEU A 611 15.73 -31.32 7.85
C LEU A 611 15.07 -31.32 6.46
N ALA A 612 15.08 -32.45 5.76
CA ALA A 612 14.33 -32.62 4.50
C ALA A 612 12.81 -32.48 4.71
N ASP A 613 12.24 -33.13 5.73
CA ASP A 613 10.81 -33.00 6.07
C ASP A 613 10.42 -31.54 6.36
N ILE A 614 11.27 -30.82 7.10
CA ILE A 614 11.09 -29.39 7.41
C ILE A 614 11.14 -28.55 6.13
N THR A 615 12.12 -28.77 5.26
CA THR A 615 12.24 -28.05 3.99
C THR A 615 11.00 -28.24 3.11
N GLN A 616 10.41 -29.44 3.09
CA GLN A 616 9.16 -29.68 2.36
C GLN A 616 7.97 -28.91 2.95
N MET A 617 7.86 -28.83 4.29
CA MET A 617 6.85 -28.00 4.94
C MET A 617 7.03 -26.51 4.60
N VAL A 618 8.27 -26.02 4.63
CA VAL A 618 8.60 -24.64 4.25
C VAL A 618 8.25 -24.38 2.80
N ALA A 619 8.64 -25.27 1.88
CA ALA A 619 8.31 -25.15 0.46
C ALA A 619 6.78 -25.13 0.21
N LYS A 620 6.01 -25.96 0.94
CA LYS A 620 4.54 -25.94 0.90
C LYS A 620 3.98 -24.59 1.37
N GLU A 621 4.53 -24.03 2.44
CA GLU A 621 4.12 -22.73 2.96
C GLU A 621 4.46 -21.59 1.98
N VAL A 622 5.65 -21.58 1.39
CA VAL A 622 6.03 -20.58 0.38
C VAL A 622 5.12 -20.66 -0.86
N ARG A 623 4.71 -21.86 -1.28
CA ARG A 623 3.70 -22.03 -2.34
C ARG A 623 2.32 -21.50 -1.91
N SER A 624 1.96 -21.57 -0.63
CA SER A 624 0.72 -21.01 -0.06
C SER A 624 0.62 -19.50 -0.25
N PHE A 625 1.78 -18.84 -0.24
CA PHE A 625 1.99 -17.42 -0.55
C PHE A 625 2.02 -17.11 -2.05
N ASN A 626 1.72 -18.08 -2.92
CA ASN A 626 1.79 -17.97 -4.38
C ASN A 626 3.22 -17.65 -4.90
N LEU A 627 4.24 -18.09 -4.16
CA LEU A 627 5.65 -17.96 -4.55
C LEU A 627 6.24 -19.33 -4.87
N THR A 628 7.08 -19.40 -5.89
CA THR A 628 7.86 -20.61 -6.17
C THR A 628 9.02 -20.69 -5.17
N PRO A 629 9.16 -21.79 -4.40
CA PRO A 629 10.28 -21.96 -3.47
C PRO A 629 11.57 -22.25 -4.24
N ARG A 630 12.61 -21.45 -3.97
CA ARG A 630 13.98 -21.60 -4.47
C ARG A 630 14.89 -21.68 -3.26
N VAL A 631 15.30 -22.89 -2.91
CA VAL A 631 15.80 -23.25 -1.59
C VAL A 631 17.31 -23.42 -1.61
N ALA A 632 18.01 -22.66 -0.76
CA ALA A 632 19.41 -22.91 -0.45
C ALA A 632 19.53 -23.65 0.88
N MET A 633 20.12 -24.85 0.84
CA MET A 633 20.43 -25.67 2.01
C MET A 633 21.79 -25.21 2.56
N LEU A 634 21.76 -24.52 3.71
CA LEU A 634 22.92 -23.79 4.23
C LEU A 634 23.83 -24.66 5.10
N SER A 635 25.13 -24.44 4.92
CA SER A 635 26.22 -25.02 5.70
C SER A 635 27.39 -24.04 5.73
N TYR A 636 28.42 -24.33 6.53
CA TYR A 636 29.70 -23.63 6.41
C TYR A 636 30.56 -24.19 5.26
N SER A 637 30.19 -25.34 4.68
CA SER A 637 30.85 -25.98 3.54
C SER A 637 30.13 -25.65 2.23
N ASN A 638 30.84 -25.75 1.10
CA ASN A 638 30.30 -25.68 -0.25
C ASN A 638 30.52 -27.03 -0.95
N PHE A 639 29.46 -27.77 -1.24
CA PHE A 639 29.42 -28.95 -2.11
C PHE A 639 30.58 -29.94 -1.90
N GLY A 640 30.81 -30.37 -0.66
CA GLY A 640 31.81 -31.37 -0.29
C GLY A 640 33.17 -30.79 0.11
N SER A 641 33.30 -29.47 0.23
CA SER A 641 34.57 -28.83 0.66
C SER A 641 35.01 -29.20 2.08
N SER A 642 34.13 -29.81 2.88
CA SER A 642 34.43 -30.29 4.22
C SER A 642 33.64 -31.57 4.52
N ASP A 643 34.29 -32.52 5.18
CA ASP A 643 33.69 -33.81 5.55
C ASP A 643 33.29 -33.85 7.04
N SER A 644 32.77 -32.75 7.58
CA SER A 644 32.25 -32.76 8.95
C SER A 644 30.87 -33.41 9.02
N ALA A 645 30.47 -33.77 10.24
CA ALA A 645 29.13 -34.29 10.50
C ALA A 645 28.03 -33.29 10.08
N GLU A 646 28.25 -31.99 10.28
CA GLU A 646 27.29 -30.94 9.93
C GLU A 646 27.18 -30.74 8.41
N ALA A 647 28.31 -30.76 7.69
CA ALA A 647 28.30 -30.66 6.23
C ALA A 647 27.62 -31.87 5.59
N ARG A 648 27.97 -33.10 6.02
CA ARG A 648 27.32 -34.34 5.55
C ARG A 648 25.82 -34.35 5.84
N LEU A 649 25.39 -33.82 6.98
CA LEU A 649 23.98 -33.75 7.35
C LEU A 649 23.17 -32.94 6.34
N VAL A 650 23.67 -31.76 5.95
CA VAL A 650 22.98 -30.90 4.98
C VAL A 650 23.07 -31.48 3.57
N ALA A 651 24.21 -32.01 3.17
CA ALA A 651 24.39 -32.70 1.89
C ALA A 651 23.39 -33.85 1.72
N GLU A 652 23.25 -34.68 2.76
CA GLU A 652 22.33 -35.80 2.78
C GLU A 652 20.87 -35.34 2.77
N ALA A 653 20.53 -34.27 3.50
CA ALA A 653 19.20 -33.67 3.45
C ALA A 653 18.86 -33.16 2.04
N THR A 654 19.79 -32.49 1.35
CA THR A 654 19.61 -32.06 -0.05
C THR A 654 19.39 -33.27 -0.96
N ARG A 655 20.18 -34.34 -0.81
CA ARG A 655 20.04 -35.58 -1.58
C ARG A 655 18.65 -36.20 -1.40
N ILE A 656 18.17 -36.30 -0.16
CA ILE A 656 16.84 -36.81 0.18
C ILE A 656 15.75 -35.94 -0.48
N LEU A 657 15.89 -34.61 -0.42
CA LEU A 657 14.94 -33.68 -1.04
C LEU A 657 14.84 -33.84 -2.55
N LYS A 658 15.98 -33.87 -3.26
CA LYS A 658 16.01 -34.06 -4.72
C LYS A 658 15.41 -35.41 -5.13
N GLN A 659 15.55 -36.44 -4.31
CA GLN A 659 14.92 -37.75 -4.55
C GLN A 659 13.40 -37.74 -4.33
N ARG A 660 12.92 -37.03 -3.31
CA ARG A 660 11.50 -37.02 -2.93
C ARG A 660 10.66 -36.02 -3.75
N ASP A 661 11.21 -34.87 -4.11
CA ASP A 661 10.56 -33.84 -4.94
C ASP A 661 11.54 -33.33 -6.01
N PRO A 662 11.69 -34.05 -7.14
CA PRO A 662 12.62 -33.66 -8.22
C PRO A 662 12.30 -32.32 -8.88
N ASN A 663 11.08 -31.79 -8.68
CA ASN A 663 10.65 -30.50 -9.23
C ASN A 663 10.93 -29.33 -8.28
N LEU A 664 11.35 -29.60 -7.04
CA LEU A 664 11.73 -28.56 -6.10
C LEU A 664 13.07 -27.97 -6.53
N ILE A 665 13.11 -26.65 -6.73
CA ILE A 665 14.36 -25.93 -6.96
C ILE A 665 15.07 -25.83 -5.61
N VAL A 666 16.00 -26.75 -5.35
CA VAL A 666 16.75 -26.83 -4.09
C VAL A 666 18.18 -27.24 -4.37
N ASP A 667 19.13 -26.63 -3.66
CA ASP A 667 20.50 -27.11 -3.70
C ASP A 667 21.31 -26.80 -2.45
N GLY A 668 22.47 -27.43 -2.35
CA GLY A 668 23.42 -27.33 -1.25
C GLY A 668 24.01 -28.70 -0.90
N GLU A 669 24.81 -28.82 0.14
CA GLU A 669 25.12 -27.83 1.15
C GLU A 669 26.01 -26.68 0.65
N MET A 670 25.69 -25.45 1.06
CA MET A 670 26.45 -24.27 0.64
C MET A 670 26.48 -23.16 1.69
N GLN A 671 27.47 -22.28 1.60
CA GLN A 671 27.56 -21.07 2.41
C GLN A 671 26.47 -20.06 2.03
N GLY A 672 25.99 -19.33 3.03
CA GLY A 672 24.93 -18.32 2.84
C GLY A 672 25.29 -17.20 1.86
N SER A 673 26.57 -16.84 1.74
CA SER A 673 27.02 -15.85 0.75
C SER A 673 26.92 -16.37 -0.69
N LEU A 674 27.21 -17.66 -0.90
CA LEU A 674 27.17 -18.30 -2.20
C LEU A 674 25.74 -18.37 -2.75
N ALA A 675 24.75 -18.60 -1.88
CA ALA A 675 23.33 -18.62 -2.24
C ALA A 675 22.83 -17.35 -2.95
N PHE A 676 23.50 -16.21 -2.77
CA PHE A 676 23.12 -14.94 -3.39
C PHE A 676 24.09 -14.46 -4.48
N ASN A 677 25.16 -15.22 -4.77
CA ASN A 677 26.17 -14.83 -5.75
C ASN A 677 26.09 -15.71 -7.00
N LYS A 678 25.31 -15.23 -7.98
CA LYS A 678 25.09 -15.91 -9.25
C LYS A 678 26.35 -16.09 -10.08
N GLU A 679 27.27 -15.14 -10.03
CA GLU A 679 28.53 -15.20 -10.79
C GLU A 679 29.40 -16.34 -10.24
N ILE A 680 29.60 -16.40 -8.92
CA ILE A 680 30.38 -17.47 -8.29
C ILE A 680 29.73 -18.84 -8.50
N LEU A 681 28.39 -18.93 -8.41
CA LEU A 681 27.67 -20.17 -8.71
C LEU A 681 27.88 -20.61 -10.16
N ARG A 682 27.74 -19.69 -11.13
CA ARG A 682 27.92 -20.01 -12.55
C ARG A 682 29.34 -20.46 -12.88
N ASP A 683 30.34 -19.77 -12.32
CA ASP A 683 31.74 -20.01 -12.66
C ASP A 683 32.30 -21.26 -11.99
N ASN A 684 31.96 -21.50 -10.72
CA ASN A 684 32.55 -22.58 -9.92
C ASN A 684 31.63 -23.79 -9.73
N TYR A 685 30.32 -23.61 -9.79
CA TYR A 685 29.32 -24.66 -9.54
C TYR A 685 28.18 -24.65 -10.57
N PRO A 686 28.48 -24.72 -11.90
CA PRO A 686 27.49 -24.58 -12.97
C PRO A 686 26.42 -25.69 -12.96
N PHE A 687 26.67 -26.79 -12.24
CA PHE A 687 25.71 -27.87 -12.03
C PHE A 687 24.57 -27.51 -11.07
N SER A 688 24.68 -26.40 -10.32
CA SER A 688 23.71 -26.07 -9.29
C SER A 688 22.38 -25.62 -9.88
N ASP A 689 21.29 -26.11 -9.30
CA ASP A 689 19.92 -25.75 -9.71
C ASP A 689 19.61 -24.25 -9.41
N LEU A 690 20.47 -23.58 -8.63
CA LEU A 690 20.30 -22.19 -8.20
C LEU A 690 21.00 -21.15 -9.07
N VAL A 691 21.81 -21.53 -10.07
CA VAL A 691 22.65 -20.58 -10.87
C VAL A 691 21.82 -19.44 -11.48
N GLU A 692 20.68 -19.75 -12.09
CA GLU A 692 19.81 -18.77 -12.76
C GLU A 692 18.61 -18.35 -11.89
N GLN A 693 18.64 -18.66 -10.60
CA GLN A 693 17.50 -18.50 -9.68
C GLN A 693 17.74 -17.38 -8.68
N GLU A 694 16.67 -16.73 -8.23
CA GLU A 694 16.70 -15.78 -7.11
C GLU A 694 16.28 -16.53 -5.83
N VAL A 695 17.25 -16.93 -5.01
CA VAL A 695 16.99 -17.67 -3.77
C VAL A 695 16.06 -16.87 -2.86
N ASN A 696 14.98 -17.51 -2.40
CA ASN A 696 14.02 -16.92 -1.47
C ASN A 696 13.80 -17.77 -0.21
N VAL A 697 14.37 -18.97 -0.12
CA VAL A 697 14.32 -19.81 1.08
C VAL A 697 15.73 -20.17 1.52
N LEU A 698 16.05 -19.90 2.79
CA LEU A 698 17.29 -20.28 3.45
C LEU A 698 17.00 -21.34 4.51
N MET A 699 17.51 -22.55 4.28
CA MET A 699 17.37 -23.67 5.20
C MET A 699 18.64 -23.81 6.04
N PHE A 700 18.55 -23.49 7.33
CA PHE A 700 19.65 -23.57 8.29
C PHE A 700 19.82 -24.99 8.84
N PRO A 701 21.05 -25.39 9.17
CA PRO A 701 21.35 -26.75 9.64
C PRO A 701 20.85 -27.01 11.07
N ASN A 702 20.66 -25.97 11.87
CA ASN A 702 20.20 -26.05 13.25
C ASN A 702 19.61 -24.72 13.75
N LEU A 703 18.90 -24.80 14.89
CA LEU A 703 18.25 -23.66 15.54
C LEU A 703 19.23 -22.51 15.82
N THR A 704 20.42 -22.79 16.35
CA THR A 704 21.38 -21.74 16.73
C THR A 704 21.79 -20.91 15.52
N ALA A 705 22.11 -21.54 14.40
CA ALA A 705 22.50 -20.86 13.17
C ALA A 705 21.36 -19.99 12.63
N GLY A 706 20.15 -20.54 12.55
CA GLY A 706 18.98 -19.81 12.08
C GLY A 706 18.61 -18.64 13.00
N ASN A 707 18.63 -18.87 14.32
CA ASN A 707 18.25 -17.88 15.32
C ASN A 707 19.21 -16.67 15.34
N VAL A 708 20.52 -16.94 15.31
CA VAL A 708 21.52 -15.87 15.25
C VAL A 708 21.38 -15.10 13.93
N ALA A 709 21.22 -15.79 12.80
CA ALA A 709 21.15 -15.16 11.49
C ALA A 709 19.96 -14.21 11.35
N TYR A 710 18.73 -14.63 11.70
CA TYR A 710 17.57 -13.76 11.52
C TYR A 710 17.60 -12.55 12.49
N ASN A 711 18.09 -12.72 13.72
CA ASN A 711 18.19 -11.59 14.66
C ASN A 711 19.25 -10.58 14.18
N LEU A 712 20.37 -11.03 13.61
CA LEU A 712 21.37 -10.14 13.01
C LEU A 712 20.79 -9.40 11.79
N LEU A 713 20.06 -10.09 10.92
CA LEU A 713 19.42 -9.46 9.76
C LEU A 713 18.33 -8.45 10.16
N LYS A 714 17.62 -8.72 11.25
CA LYS A 714 16.62 -7.81 11.80
C LYS A 714 17.27 -6.56 12.43
N GLU A 715 18.16 -6.74 13.38
CA GLU A 715 18.71 -5.65 14.20
C GLU A 715 19.81 -4.86 13.46
N VAL A 716 20.64 -5.54 12.66
CA VAL A 716 21.75 -4.90 11.92
C VAL A 716 21.39 -4.65 10.46
N GLY A 717 20.68 -5.59 9.82
CA GLY A 717 20.26 -5.47 8.43
C GLY A 717 19.05 -4.58 8.21
N GLY A 718 18.36 -4.16 9.28
CA GLY A 718 17.15 -3.34 9.22
C GLY A 718 15.98 -4.03 8.52
N ALA A 719 16.00 -5.36 8.40
CA ALA A 719 14.93 -6.12 7.78
C ALA A 719 13.74 -6.25 8.74
N ASP A 720 12.53 -5.99 8.24
CA ASP A 720 11.31 -6.26 8.99
C ASP A 720 11.10 -7.78 9.07
N ALA A 721 11.17 -8.32 10.29
CA ALA A 721 11.01 -9.75 10.55
C ALA A 721 9.60 -10.09 11.03
N ILE A 722 9.01 -11.11 10.40
CA ILE A 722 7.66 -11.59 10.71
C ILE A 722 7.75 -13.07 11.05
N GLY A 723 7.27 -13.41 12.23
CA GLY A 723 7.35 -14.76 12.76
C GLY A 723 7.61 -14.78 14.26
N PRO A 724 7.84 -15.97 14.82
CA PRO A 724 7.95 -17.23 14.09
C PRO A 724 6.59 -17.78 13.62
N ILE A 725 6.50 -18.10 12.33
CA ILE A 725 5.38 -18.81 11.73
C ILE A 725 5.57 -20.29 12.04
N LEU A 726 4.65 -20.85 12.83
CA LEU A 726 4.65 -22.26 13.18
C LEU A 726 4.08 -23.12 12.05
N LEU A 727 4.86 -24.09 11.59
CA LEU A 727 4.51 -25.04 10.54
C LEU A 727 4.26 -26.44 11.11
N GLY A 728 3.33 -27.17 10.50
CA GLY A 728 3.07 -28.58 10.81
C GLY A 728 2.06 -28.86 11.93
N LEU A 729 1.41 -27.84 12.49
CA LEU A 729 0.30 -28.00 13.44
C LEU A 729 -1.03 -28.26 12.71
N LYS A 730 -1.86 -29.17 13.24
CA LYS A 730 -3.18 -29.52 12.66
C LYS A 730 -4.12 -28.33 12.50
N LYS A 731 -4.01 -27.35 13.40
CA LYS A 731 -4.83 -26.14 13.42
C LYS A 731 -3.95 -24.90 13.66
N PRO A 732 -4.38 -23.72 13.21
CA PRO A 732 -3.58 -22.50 13.23
C PRO A 732 -3.40 -21.97 14.65
N VAL A 733 -2.20 -22.15 15.19
CA VAL A 733 -1.76 -21.50 16.44
C VAL A 733 -0.35 -21.00 16.19
N HIS A 734 -0.15 -19.68 16.31
CA HIS A 734 1.15 -19.07 16.13
C HIS A 734 1.57 -18.27 17.36
N VAL A 735 2.87 -18.07 17.47
CA VAL A 735 3.50 -17.45 18.62
C VAL A 735 4.15 -16.14 18.19
N LEU A 736 3.90 -15.07 18.94
CA LEU A 736 4.50 -13.76 18.78
C LEU A 736 5.84 -13.71 19.51
N GLN A 737 6.78 -12.91 19.00
CA GLN A 737 8.03 -12.64 19.70
C GLN A 737 7.82 -11.63 20.83
N LEU A 738 8.52 -11.81 21.95
CA LEU A 738 8.62 -10.81 23.01
C LEU A 738 9.00 -9.45 22.43
N GLY A 739 8.24 -8.40 22.80
CA GLY A 739 8.50 -7.03 22.37
C GLY A 739 7.97 -6.65 20.98
N SER A 740 7.26 -7.54 20.27
CA SER A 740 6.69 -7.27 18.94
C SER A 740 5.97 -5.92 18.84
N SER A 741 6.13 -5.23 17.71
CA SER A 741 5.41 -3.99 17.38
C SER A 741 3.94 -4.28 17.06
N VAL A 742 3.09 -3.25 17.08
CA VAL A 742 1.67 -3.37 16.66
C VAL A 742 1.58 -3.89 15.22
N ARG A 743 2.45 -3.38 14.33
CA ARG A 743 2.55 -3.82 12.93
C ARG A 743 2.88 -5.31 12.82
N ASN A 744 3.82 -5.83 13.61
CA ASN A 744 4.17 -7.25 13.59
C ASN A 744 3.02 -8.14 14.08
N ILE A 745 2.26 -7.68 15.08
CA ILE A 745 1.07 -8.39 15.56
C ILE A 745 0.01 -8.49 14.45
N ILE A 746 -0.23 -7.38 13.74
CA ILE A 746 -1.15 -7.35 12.59
C ILE A 746 -0.66 -8.30 11.49
N ASN A 747 0.62 -8.25 11.13
CA ASN A 747 1.19 -9.15 10.11
C ASN A 747 1.05 -10.63 10.48
N MET A 748 1.29 -10.98 11.75
CA MET A 748 1.08 -12.35 12.24
C MET A 748 -0.39 -12.74 12.26
N ALA A 749 -1.31 -11.81 12.51
CA ALA A 749 -2.74 -12.05 12.39
C ALA A 749 -3.15 -12.37 10.96
N LEU A 750 -2.61 -11.65 9.96
CA LEU A 750 -2.86 -11.96 8.55
C LEU A 750 -2.43 -13.38 8.21
N VAL A 751 -1.22 -13.78 8.63
CA VAL A 751 -0.71 -15.16 8.44
C VAL A 751 -1.62 -16.18 9.14
N ALA A 752 -2.01 -15.92 10.39
CA ALA A 752 -2.87 -16.82 11.16
C ALA A 752 -4.25 -17.02 10.53
N VAL A 753 -4.85 -15.96 10.00
CA VAL A 753 -6.14 -16.01 9.31
C VAL A 753 -6.01 -16.79 8.00
N VAL A 754 -4.95 -16.58 7.22
CA VAL A 754 -4.72 -17.32 5.98
C VAL A 754 -4.50 -18.81 6.24
N ASP A 755 -3.72 -19.17 7.28
CA ASP A 755 -3.55 -20.57 7.69
C ASP A 755 -4.91 -21.17 8.12
N ALA A 756 -5.72 -20.40 8.86
CA ALA A 756 -7.07 -20.81 9.25
C ALA A 756 -8.01 -21.04 8.07
N GLN A 757 -7.98 -20.20 7.05
CA GLN A 757 -8.78 -20.39 5.84
C GLN A 757 -8.40 -21.68 5.09
N MET A 758 -7.12 -22.08 5.16
CA MET A 758 -6.66 -23.30 4.51
C MET A 758 -7.01 -24.56 5.30
N LYS A 759 -7.01 -24.48 6.64
CA LYS A 759 -7.19 -25.63 7.54
C LYS A 759 -8.61 -25.80 8.07
N THR A 760 -9.42 -24.74 8.08
CA THR A 760 -10.80 -24.78 8.60
C THR A 760 -11.80 -24.70 7.44
N ARG A 761 -12.84 -25.54 7.47
CA ARG A 761 -13.92 -25.58 6.44
C ARG A 761 -15.24 -24.98 6.95
N VAL A 762 -15.17 -24.13 7.97
CA VAL A 762 -16.35 -23.56 8.65
C VAL A 762 -16.70 -22.21 8.00
N ASP A 763 -17.99 -21.99 7.73
CA ASP A 763 -18.52 -20.66 7.39
C ASP A 763 -18.52 -19.79 8.66
N THR A 764 -17.43 -19.07 8.85
CA THR A 764 -17.21 -18.26 10.05
C THR A 764 -18.22 -17.12 10.17
N ALA A 765 -18.69 -16.55 9.05
CA ALA A 765 -19.67 -15.47 9.06
C ALA A 765 -21.02 -15.97 9.60
N GLU A 766 -21.43 -17.17 9.22
CA GLU A 766 -22.64 -17.80 9.74
C GLU A 766 -22.52 -18.16 11.24
N GLU A 767 -21.38 -18.71 11.67
CA GLU A 767 -21.16 -19.04 13.09
C GLU A 767 -21.05 -17.82 14.00
N VAL A 768 -20.42 -16.73 13.53
CA VAL A 768 -20.45 -15.43 14.22
C VAL A 768 -21.90 -14.93 14.34
N GLN A 769 -22.72 -15.08 13.31
CA GLN A 769 -24.14 -14.72 13.36
C GLN A 769 -24.98 -15.63 14.27
N ARG A 770 -24.65 -16.92 14.39
CA ARG A 770 -25.36 -17.91 15.20
C ARG A 770 -25.04 -17.82 16.69
N SER A 771 -23.80 -17.45 17.02
CA SER A 771 -23.31 -17.31 18.38
C SER A 771 -24.18 -16.35 19.20
N SER A 772 -24.70 -16.86 20.33
CA SER A 772 -25.56 -16.12 21.27
C SER A 772 -24.90 -14.85 21.78
N TRP A 773 -23.57 -14.84 21.86
CA TRP A 773 -22.75 -13.73 22.33
C TRP A 773 -22.81 -12.53 21.36
N TRP A 774 -22.67 -12.78 20.05
CA TRP A 774 -22.76 -11.74 19.01
C TRP A 774 -24.21 -11.27 18.76
N LYS A 775 -25.20 -12.15 18.95
CA LYS A 775 -26.64 -11.79 18.90
C LYS A 775 -27.07 -10.86 20.03
N SER A 776 -26.56 -11.08 21.25
CA SER A 776 -26.86 -10.28 22.45
C SER A 776 -26.54 -8.78 22.25
N ARG A 777 -25.38 -8.47 21.64
CA ARG A 777 -24.95 -7.08 21.41
C ARG A 777 -25.68 -6.35 20.27
N LYS A 778 -26.09 -7.04 19.19
CA LYS A 778 -26.94 -6.45 18.14
C LYS A 778 -28.29 -5.96 18.69
N LYS A 779 -28.81 -6.64 19.72
CA LYS A 779 -30.04 -6.25 20.42
C LYS A 779 -29.85 -5.01 21.31
N ASN A 780 -28.71 -4.89 21.98
CA ASN A 780 -28.37 -3.68 22.76
C ASN A 780 -28.17 -2.45 21.87
N LYS A 781 -27.58 -2.58 20.66
CA LYS A 781 -27.46 -1.47 19.68
C LYS A 781 -28.82 -0.90 19.23
N LYS A 782 -29.86 -1.74 19.11
CA LYS A 782 -31.24 -1.27 18.83
C LYS A 782 -31.88 -0.50 19.99
N THR A 783 -31.43 -0.74 21.22
CA THR A 783 -32.01 -0.13 22.43
C THR A 783 -31.31 1.20 22.75
N THR A 784 -30.03 1.35 22.42
CA THR A 784 -29.28 2.60 22.59
C THR A 784 -29.55 3.64 21.50
N ASN A 785 -29.94 3.24 20.29
CA ASN A 785 -30.39 4.17 19.23
C ASN A 785 -31.85 4.65 19.40
N GLN A 786 -32.53 4.26 20.48
CA GLN A 786 -33.88 4.71 20.84
C GLN A 786 -33.92 5.54 22.14
N LEU A 787 -32.76 5.96 22.66
CA LEU A 787 -32.63 6.86 23.82
C LEU A 787 -31.80 8.09 23.48
#